data_AF-A0A7C0XDW0-F1
#
_entry.id   AF-A0A7C0XDW0-F1
#
_cell.length_a   1.000
_cell.length_b   1.000
_cell.length_c   1.000
_cell.angle_alpha   90.00
_cell.angle_beta   90.00
_cell.angle_gamma   90.00
#
_symmetry.space_group_name_H-M   'P 1'
#
loop_
_entity.id
_entity.type
_entity.pdbx_description
1 polymer ?
#
loop_
_entity_poly.entity_id
_entity_poly.type
_entity_poly.pdbx_seq_one_letter_code
_entity_poly.pdbx_strand_id
1 'polypeptide(L)'
;MITERERRKIGSLKRIALVSTPWPLFSRPSIQLGALKAYLDKQFPDLEIDAHHFYLKVAETINYKLYQVVSERTWLAETVYAALLVPEQFERIERVFCREISGNPLFRKAGLKTLAAQVKKVSDAFIDGTDWGGFGLIGFSVCLCQLTSALYFIKRIKRRFPHLCIVIGGSMFAGESTRNLFQLVPEADFVVNGEGEVPLSSLVRYLRASGGHEEIPPITGVISQKTASNEIPTAFSQMETLSNLPPPDYDDYFNLLKTFSPQKTFFPTLPAEISRGCWWRKPKRTSKYSGCAFCNLNLQWSGYRSKGPLQVVSEIDKLTTKYKTLSVAFMDNLLPIKRSEDIFAGLSRLDKDLRLFAEIRATTPRHVLEAMQIAGVQEVQIGIEALSTRLLKKLNKGTTAIQNLEIMKHCEELGIVNVSNLILHFPGSDLMDVEETLRNLEFALPFRPLRFVHFWLGLGSPVWKDPHAFNIKTVSNHSSYAEILPSHISNSMSFMIQAYRGDLGLQKKIWQPVKKKIRAWKKSYAELHRTPLSTPILSFRDGRDFLIISQKRVGAEPSTHRLVGTSRAIYLFCRRHRSLKRILANFPEIAQDRIVPFLSMMVDKRLMFEENGRYLSLAVPLRWAGNSGFSSRDRANT
;
A
#
# COMPACT_ATOMS: atom_id res chain seq x y z
N MET A 1 -38.89 27.92 -15.63
CA MET A 1 -39.53 27.86 -14.30
C MET A 1 -40.06 26.44 -14.12
N ILE A 2 -39.49 25.68 -13.19
CA ILE A 2 -39.92 24.30 -12.89
C ILE A 2 -41.27 24.37 -12.17
N THR A 3 -42.23 23.55 -12.60
CA THR A 3 -43.60 23.57 -12.09
C THR A 3 -43.65 23.08 -10.63
N GLU A 4 -44.58 23.58 -9.84
CA GLU A 4 -44.76 23.23 -8.41
C GLU A 4 -45.01 21.72 -8.18
N ARG A 5 -45.46 21.02 -9.23
CA ARG A 5 -45.65 19.56 -9.26
C ARG A 5 -44.36 18.78 -9.50
N GLU A 6 -43.38 19.36 -10.20
CA GLU A 6 -42.00 18.84 -10.31
C GLU A 6 -41.16 19.20 -9.08
N ARG A 7 -41.45 20.32 -8.42
CA ARG A 7 -40.82 20.72 -7.14
C ARG A 7 -41.14 19.77 -5.97
N ARG A 8 -42.30 19.10 -6.01
CA ARG A 8 -42.76 18.13 -4.98
C ARG A 8 -42.14 16.72 -5.08
N LYS A 9 -41.23 16.45 -6.04
CA LYS A 9 -40.69 15.10 -6.32
C LYS A 9 -39.32 14.78 -5.71
N ILE A 10 -38.73 15.64 -4.89
CA ILE A 10 -37.61 15.23 -4.02
C ILE A 10 -38.23 14.72 -2.72
N GLY A 11 -38.75 13.49 -2.76
CA GLY A 11 -39.10 12.78 -1.53
C GLY A 11 -37.87 12.69 -0.62
N SER A 12 -38.08 12.59 0.70
CA SER A 12 -37.03 12.33 1.69
C SER A 12 -35.95 11.41 1.11
N LEU A 13 -34.68 11.81 1.09
CA LEU A 13 -33.57 10.99 0.55
C LEU A 13 -33.64 9.56 1.10
N LYS A 14 -34.14 8.61 0.29
CA LYS A 14 -34.36 7.21 0.70
C LYS A 14 -33.26 6.27 0.24
N ARG A 15 -32.56 6.62 -0.83
CA ARG A 15 -31.56 5.77 -1.47
C ARG A 15 -30.35 6.56 -1.94
N ILE A 16 -29.16 6.03 -1.69
CA ILE A 16 -27.89 6.58 -2.18
C ILE A 16 -27.03 5.50 -2.84
N ALA A 17 -26.17 5.93 -3.76
CA ALA A 17 -25.19 5.05 -4.39
C ALA A 17 -23.77 5.45 -3.98
N LEU A 18 -22.92 4.48 -3.70
CA LEU A 18 -21.49 4.64 -3.50
C LEU A 18 -20.77 3.91 -4.64
N VAL A 19 -19.88 4.58 -5.35
CA VAL A 19 -19.29 4.08 -6.59
C VAL A 19 -17.76 4.06 -6.52
N SER A 20 -17.19 2.91 -6.89
CA SER A 20 -15.77 2.76 -7.17
C SER A 20 -15.60 2.31 -8.62
N THR A 21 -15.09 3.21 -9.45
CA THR A 21 -14.76 2.93 -10.85
C THR A 21 -13.46 2.11 -10.95
N PRO A 22 -13.09 1.56 -12.12
CA PRO A 22 -11.74 0.99 -12.32
C PRO A 22 -10.64 2.00 -11.95
N TRP A 23 -9.46 1.62 -11.45
CA TRP A 23 -8.84 0.32 -11.55
C TRP A 23 -8.34 -0.31 -10.23
N PRO A 24 -9.11 -0.35 -9.11
CA PRO A 24 -8.71 -1.13 -7.93
C PRO A 24 -8.46 -2.61 -8.27
N LEU A 25 -7.70 -3.33 -7.42
CA LEU A 25 -7.50 -4.77 -7.61
C LEU A 25 -8.85 -5.50 -7.60
N PHE A 26 -9.17 -6.17 -8.70
CA PHE A 26 -10.48 -6.82 -8.88
C PHE A 26 -10.77 -7.88 -7.80
N SER A 27 -9.74 -8.50 -7.25
CA SER A 27 -9.84 -9.57 -6.26
C SER A 27 -10.08 -9.10 -4.83
N ARG A 28 -10.29 -7.79 -4.63
CA ARG A 28 -10.58 -7.18 -3.34
C ARG A 28 -11.81 -6.28 -3.48
N PRO A 29 -12.82 -6.37 -2.59
CA PRO A 29 -13.83 -5.31 -2.48
C PRO A 29 -13.19 -3.96 -2.09
N SER A 30 -13.90 -2.85 -2.28
CA SER A 30 -13.40 -1.54 -1.90
C SER A 30 -13.63 -1.36 -0.40
N ILE A 31 -12.53 -1.21 0.35
CA ILE A 31 -12.62 -0.91 1.78
C ILE A 31 -13.32 0.43 2.03
N GLN A 32 -13.12 1.41 1.14
CA GLN A 32 -13.73 2.73 1.24
C GLN A 32 -15.26 2.62 1.13
N LEU A 33 -15.77 1.93 0.11
CA LEU A 33 -17.21 1.77 -0.04
C LEU A 33 -17.80 0.97 1.12
N GLY A 34 -17.15 -0.14 1.51
CA GLY A 34 -17.67 -0.97 2.59
C GLY A 34 -17.67 -0.30 3.95
N ALA A 35 -16.65 0.52 4.26
CA ALA A 35 -16.60 1.30 5.49
C ALA A 35 -17.65 2.42 5.50
N LEU A 36 -17.80 3.16 4.38
CA LEU A 36 -18.81 4.20 4.26
C LEU A 36 -20.23 3.64 4.33
N LYS A 37 -20.52 2.54 3.63
CA LYS A 37 -21.81 1.85 3.67
C LYS A 37 -22.15 1.43 5.10
N ALA A 38 -21.28 0.65 5.75
CA ALA A 38 -21.53 0.19 7.11
C ALA A 38 -21.68 1.34 8.11
N TYR A 39 -20.90 2.42 7.95
CA TYR A 39 -21.02 3.61 8.80
C TYR A 39 -22.37 4.31 8.60
N LEU A 40 -22.79 4.52 7.35
CA LEU A 40 -24.05 5.19 7.03
C LEU A 40 -25.26 4.33 7.40
N ASP A 41 -25.24 3.02 7.16
CA ASP A 41 -26.29 2.08 7.59
C ASP A 41 -26.51 2.16 9.10
N LYS A 42 -25.42 2.26 9.88
CA LYS A 42 -25.50 2.44 11.33
C LYS A 42 -26.11 3.79 11.74
N GLN A 43 -25.90 4.85 10.96
CA GLN A 43 -26.44 6.19 11.24
C GLN A 43 -27.90 6.34 10.75
N PHE A 44 -28.25 5.65 9.67
CA PHE A 44 -29.54 5.77 8.98
C PHE A 44 -30.04 4.37 8.58
N PRO A 45 -30.60 3.59 9.52
CA PRO A 45 -31.02 2.20 9.25
C PRO A 45 -32.13 2.06 8.20
N ASP A 46 -32.83 3.15 7.90
CA ASP A 46 -33.90 3.23 6.91
C ASP A 46 -33.44 3.80 5.55
N LEU A 47 -32.14 4.11 5.42
CA LEU A 47 -31.54 4.55 4.15
C LEU A 47 -31.03 3.34 3.37
N GLU A 48 -31.47 3.20 2.13
CA GLU A 48 -30.95 2.19 1.22
C GLU A 48 -29.61 2.67 0.63
N ILE A 49 -28.57 1.83 0.72
CA ILE A 49 -27.21 2.17 0.28
C ILE A 49 -26.68 1.09 -0.67
N ASP A 50 -26.50 1.46 -1.94
CA ASP A 50 -25.95 0.58 -2.97
C ASP A 50 -24.44 0.83 -3.14
N ALA A 51 -23.59 -0.19 -2.93
CA ALA A 51 -22.15 -0.07 -3.18
C ALA A 51 -21.72 -0.70 -4.52
N HIS A 52 -21.55 0.13 -5.55
CA HIS A 52 -21.16 -0.32 -6.88
C HIS A 52 -19.64 -0.50 -7.04
N HIS A 53 -19.21 -1.76 -6.95
CA HIS A 53 -17.83 -2.21 -7.20
C HIS A 53 -17.56 -2.47 -8.69
N PHE A 54 -17.86 -1.48 -9.53
CA PHE A 54 -17.98 -1.69 -10.98
C PHE A 54 -16.71 -2.22 -11.66
N TYR A 55 -15.55 -1.92 -11.08
CA TYR A 55 -14.26 -2.41 -11.56
C TYR A 55 -14.16 -3.94 -11.69
N LEU A 56 -14.94 -4.69 -10.90
CA LEU A 56 -15.01 -6.14 -10.99
C LEU A 56 -15.61 -6.60 -12.33
N LYS A 57 -16.64 -5.91 -12.84
CA LYS A 57 -17.28 -6.24 -14.13
C LYS A 57 -16.37 -5.93 -15.31
N VAL A 58 -15.59 -4.85 -15.21
CA VAL A 58 -14.55 -4.53 -16.20
C VAL A 58 -13.49 -5.63 -16.24
N ALA A 59 -13.02 -6.09 -15.08
CA ALA A 59 -12.03 -7.17 -14.98
C ALA A 59 -12.53 -8.49 -15.59
N GLU A 60 -13.79 -8.85 -15.32
CA GLU A 60 -14.47 -10.02 -15.89
C GLU A 60 -14.59 -9.96 -17.43
N THR A 61 -14.82 -8.75 -17.96
CA THR A 61 -15.00 -8.50 -19.39
C THR A 61 -13.68 -8.55 -20.16
N ILE A 62 -12.64 -7.84 -19.69
CA ILE A 62 -11.39 -7.69 -20.44
C ILE A 62 -10.35 -8.79 -20.17
N ASN A 63 -10.64 -9.71 -19.23
CA ASN A 63 -9.75 -10.71 -18.64
C ASN A 63 -8.97 -10.21 -17.40
N TYR A 64 -9.02 -11.01 -16.32
CA TYR A 64 -8.36 -10.73 -15.05
C TYR A 64 -6.85 -10.49 -15.14
N LYS A 65 -6.12 -11.23 -15.98
CA LYS A 65 -4.67 -11.04 -16.14
C LYS A 65 -4.35 -9.71 -16.81
N LEU A 66 -5.11 -9.36 -17.85
CA LEU A 66 -4.96 -8.08 -18.54
C LEU A 66 -5.33 -6.92 -17.59
N TYR A 67 -6.47 -7.05 -16.90
CA TYR A 67 -6.91 -6.08 -15.91
C TYR A 67 -5.85 -5.85 -14.83
N GLN A 68 -5.27 -6.91 -14.27
CA GLN A 68 -4.27 -6.80 -13.22
C GLN A 68 -3.07 -5.96 -13.68
N VAL A 69 -2.55 -6.22 -14.89
CA VAL A 69 -1.44 -5.45 -15.46
C VAL A 69 -1.79 -3.98 -15.65
N VAL A 70 -3.02 -3.67 -16.08
CA VAL A 70 -3.50 -2.28 -16.19
C VAL A 70 -3.59 -1.63 -14.81
N SER A 71 -4.23 -2.28 -13.85
CA SER A 71 -4.47 -1.76 -12.49
C SER A 71 -3.20 -1.45 -11.70
N GLU A 72 -2.11 -2.18 -11.94
CA GLU A 72 -0.85 -2.03 -11.22
C GLU A 72 0.03 -0.88 -11.75
N ARG A 73 -0.39 -0.19 -12.82
CA ARG A 73 0.38 0.91 -13.44
C ARG A 73 -0.48 2.13 -13.67
N THR A 74 -0.19 3.22 -12.97
CA THR A 74 -1.00 4.45 -13.02
C THR A 74 -1.21 4.97 -14.44
N TRP A 75 -0.15 5.21 -15.20
CA TRP A 75 -0.31 5.79 -16.55
C TRP A 75 -0.97 4.82 -17.53
N LEU A 76 -0.79 3.51 -17.34
CA LEU A 76 -1.50 2.51 -18.14
C LEU A 76 -3.01 2.52 -17.82
N ALA A 77 -3.39 2.58 -16.55
CA ALA A 77 -4.78 2.67 -16.11
C ALA A 77 -5.47 3.96 -16.59
N GLU A 78 -4.80 5.10 -16.40
CA GLU A 78 -5.37 6.42 -16.69
C GLU A 78 -5.57 6.64 -18.21
N THR A 79 -4.69 6.10 -19.06
CA THR A 79 -4.78 6.25 -20.52
C THR A 79 -6.03 5.60 -21.13
N VAL A 80 -6.54 4.52 -20.54
CA VAL A 80 -7.68 3.78 -21.12
C VAL A 80 -8.95 4.64 -21.14
N TYR A 81 -9.32 5.25 -20.01
CA TYR A 81 -10.51 6.12 -19.97
C TYR A 81 -10.21 7.54 -20.48
N ALA A 82 -8.96 8.01 -20.43
CA ALA A 82 -8.58 9.25 -21.09
C ALA A 82 -8.91 9.22 -22.59
N ALA A 83 -8.62 8.11 -23.27
CA ALA A 83 -8.92 7.92 -24.69
C ALA A 83 -10.42 8.04 -25.01
N LEU A 84 -11.29 7.81 -24.01
CA LEU A 84 -12.75 7.95 -24.14
C LEU A 84 -13.25 9.35 -23.75
N LEU A 85 -12.52 10.05 -22.88
CA LEU A 85 -12.87 11.38 -22.38
C LEU A 85 -12.49 12.50 -23.34
N VAL A 86 -11.30 12.38 -23.95
CA VAL A 86 -10.68 13.38 -24.82
C VAL A 86 -10.18 12.70 -26.10
N PRO A 87 -11.11 12.16 -26.93
CA PRO A 87 -10.75 11.43 -28.15
C PRO A 87 -9.92 12.27 -29.14
N GLU A 88 -10.01 13.59 -29.10
CA GLU A 88 -9.17 14.51 -29.87
C GLU A 88 -7.68 14.45 -29.50
N GLN A 89 -7.33 13.91 -28.32
CA GLN A 89 -5.96 13.69 -27.87
C GLN A 89 -5.49 12.25 -28.05
N PHE A 90 -6.22 11.40 -28.76
CA PHE A 90 -5.98 9.95 -28.82
C PHE A 90 -4.52 9.59 -29.15
N GLU A 91 -3.90 10.23 -30.14
CA GLU A 91 -2.50 9.95 -30.52
C GLU A 91 -1.50 10.24 -29.39
N ARG A 92 -1.73 11.31 -28.61
CA ARG A 92 -0.91 11.67 -27.43
C ARG A 92 -1.03 10.61 -26.34
N ILE A 93 -2.27 10.21 -26.07
CA ILE A 93 -2.62 9.19 -25.07
C ILE A 93 -2.04 7.83 -25.46
N GLU A 94 -2.13 7.47 -26.74
CA GLU A 94 -1.58 6.23 -27.28
C GLU A 94 -0.06 6.16 -27.12
N ARG A 95 0.66 7.28 -27.30
CA ARG A 95 2.10 7.33 -27.01
C ARG A 95 2.40 7.03 -25.54
N VAL A 96 1.61 7.57 -24.60
CA VAL A 96 1.77 7.25 -23.17
C VAL A 96 1.51 5.76 -22.93
N PHE A 97 0.41 5.22 -23.46
CA PHE A 97 0.04 3.82 -23.35
C PHE A 97 1.16 2.89 -23.87
N CYS A 98 1.67 3.16 -25.08
CA CYS A 98 2.75 2.40 -25.70
C CYS A 98 4.06 2.40 -24.88
N ARG A 99 4.40 3.52 -24.23
CA ARG A 99 5.56 3.58 -23.31
C ARG A 99 5.37 2.65 -22.11
N GLU A 100 4.15 2.59 -21.56
CA GLU A 100 3.85 1.79 -20.38
C GLU A 100 3.74 0.29 -20.66
N ILE A 101 3.30 -0.12 -21.85
CA ILE A 101 3.16 -1.56 -22.19
C ILE A 101 4.44 -2.19 -22.76
N SER A 102 5.48 -1.40 -23.01
CA SER A 102 6.69 -1.86 -23.73
C SER A 102 7.26 -3.17 -23.17
N GLY A 103 7.31 -4.19 -24.02
CA GLY A 103 7.79 -5.54 -23.70
C GLY A 103 6.77 -6.50 -23.07
N ASN A 104 5.51 -6.10 -22.86
CA ASN A 104 4.50 -6.97 -22.28
C ASN A 104 3.74 -7.78 -23.37
N PRO A 105 3.81 -9.12 -23.35
CA PRO A 105 3.21 -9.96 -24.38
C PRO A 105 1.67 -9.90 -24.41
N LEU A 106 1.02 -9.53 -23.30
CA LEU A 106 -0.45 -9.49 -23.22
C LEU A 106 -1.07 -8.44 -24.13
N PHE A 107 -0.33 -7.37 -24.47
CA PHE A 107 -0.81 -6.28 -25.32
C PHE A 107 -0.46 -6.47 -26.81
N ARG A 108 0.24 -7.55 -27.19
CA ARG A 108 0.56 -7.83 -28.60
C ARG A 108 -0.68 -8.01 -29.48
N LYS A 109 -1.80 -8.43 -28.88
CA LYS A 109 -3.07 -8.70 -29.58
C LYS A 109 -4.15 -7.62 -29.36
N ALA A 110 -3.95 -6.68 -28.43
CA ALA A 110 -4.94 -5.67 -28.08
C ALA A 110 -4.25 -4.33 -27.72
N GLY A 111 -4.38 -3.36 -28.62
CA GLY A 111 -3.92 -1.98 -28.39
C GLY A 111 -4.91 -1.14 -27.59
N LEU A 112 -4.55 0.12 -27.34
CA LEU A 112 -5.38 1.07 -26.58
C LEU A 112 -6.80 1.18 -27.16
N LYS A 113 -6.95 1.28 -28.48
CA LYS A 113 -8.26 1.39 -29.15
C LYS A 113 -9.20 0.24 -28.81
N THR A 114 -8.71 -1.00 -28.90
CA THR A 114 -9.50 -2.21 -28.61
C THR A 114 -9.90 -2.25 -27.14
N LEU A 115 -8.95 -2.00 -26.24
CA LEU A 115 -9.20 -1.99 -24.80
C LEU A 115 -10.19 -0.89 -24.41
N ALA A 116 -10.00 0.33 -24.93
CA ALA A 116 -10.90 1.47 -24.72
C ALA A 116 -12.32 1.15 -25.20
N ALA A 117 -12.48 0.52 -26.38
CA ALA A 117 -13.78 0.11 -26.89
C ALA A 117 -14.47 -0.94 -26.00
N GLN A 118 -13.72 -1.94 -25.51
CA GLN A 118 -14.25 -2.94 -24.59
C GLN A 118 -14.70 -2.32 -23.27
N VAL A 119 -13.88 -1.48 -22.64
CA VAL A 119 -14.26 -0.83 -21.38
C VAL A 119 -15.39 0.17 -21.57
N LYS A 120 -15.46 0.87 -22.71
CA LYS A 120 -16.58 1.76 -23.06
C LYS A 120 -17.88 0.98 -23.10
N LYS A 121 -17.91 -0.15 -23.83
CA LYS A 121 -19.12 -0.98 -23.98
C LYS A 121 -19.66 -1.44 -22.63
N VAL A 122 -18.82 -2.00 -21.78
CA VAL A 122 -19.27 -2.50 -20.46
C VAL A 122 -19.64 -1.37 -19.50
N SER A 123 -18.92 -0.24 -19.54
CA SER A 123 -19.22 0.93 -18.70
C SER A 123 -20.54 1.57 -19.08
N ASP A 124 -20.78 1.75 -20.38
CA ASP A 124 -22.03 2.32 -20.89
C ASP A 124 -23.21 1.41 -20.58
N ALA A 125 -23.07 0.09 -20.77
CA ALA A 125 -24.11 -0.86 -20.43
C ALA A 125 -24.47 -0.83 -18.93
N PHE A 126 -23.50 -0.64 -18.05
CA PHE A 126 -23.75 -0.50 -16.62
C PHE A 126 -24.43 0.83 -16.28
N ILE A 127 -23.96 1.93 -16.86
CA ILE A 127 -24.58 3.25 -16.65
C ILE A 127 -26.02 3.22 -17.17
N ASP A 128 -26.28 2.61 -18.32
CA ASP A 128 -27.60 2.57 -18.93
C ASP A 128 -28.54 1.57 -18.22
N GLY A 129 -27.98 0.52 -17.59
CA GLY A 129 -28.74 -0.49 -16.86
C GLY A 129 -28.99 -0.20 -15.38
N THR A 130 -28.47 0.91 -14.84
CA THR A 130 -28.64 1.30 -13.44
C THR A 130 -29.72 2.38 -13.32
N ASP A 131 -30.66 2.22 -12.39
CA ASP A 131 -31.69 3.22 -12.11
C ASP A 131 -31.13 4.42 -11.32
N TRP A 132 -30.38 5.28 -12.01
CA TRP A 132 -29.78 6.46 -11.38
C TRP A 132 -30.81 7.47 -10.86
N GLY A 133 -32.02 7.48 -11.44
CA GLY A 133 -33.11 8.37 -11.05
C GLY A 133 -33.71 8.03 -9.67
N GLY A 134 -33.53 6.79 -9.21
CA GLY A 134 -33.94 6.35 -7.88
C GLY A 134 -33.02 6.81 -6.74
N PHE A 135 -31.83 7.33 -7.03
CA PHE A 135 -30.90 7.83 -6.01
C PHE A 135 -31.04 9.33 -5.80
N GLY A 136 -31.00 9.78 -4.56
CA GLY A 136 -30.92 11.22 -4.27
C GLY A 136 -29.49 11.75 -4.13
N LEU A 137 -28.50 10.86 -3.98
CA LEU A 137 -27.08 11.20 -3.92
C LEU A 137 -26.20 10.05 -4.43
N ILE A 138 -25.13 10.39 -5.15
CA ILE A 138 -24.07 9.46 -5.55
C ILE A 138 -22.73 9.93 -4.99
N GLY A 139 -22.05 9.07 -4.22
CA GLY A 139 -20.68 9.27 -3.76
C GLY A 139 -19.66 8.50 -4.60
N PHE A 140 -18.63 9.17 -5.11
CA PHE A 140 -17.48 8.54 -5.78
C PHE A 140 -16.27 8.50 -4.84
N SER A 141 -15.71 7.32 -4.61
CA SER A 141 -14.41 7.16 -3.95
C SER A 141 -13.31 7.01 -4.99
N VAL A 142 -12.45 8.03 -5.09
CA VAL A 142 -11.38 8.12 -6.10
C VAL A 142 -10.01 8.02 -5.43
N CYS A 143 -9.30 6.93 -5.71
CA CYS A 143 -7.90 6.72 -5.35
C CYS A 143 -6.98 6.89 -6.57
N LEU A 144 -5.68 6.65 -6.38
CA LEU A 144 -4.72 6.62 -7.48
C LEU A 144 -5.16 5.58 -8.54
N CYS A 145 -4.89 5.86 -9.82
CA CYS A 145 -5.31 5.04 -10.96
C CYS A 145 -6.82 5.03 -11.23
N GLN A 146 -7.61 5.97 -10.70
CA GLN A 146 -9.06 6.05 -10.92
C GLN A 146 -9.52 7.41 -11.43
N LEU A 147 -8.62 8.34 -11.77
CA LEU A 147 -9.01 9.72 -12.09
C LEU A 147 -9.86 9.77 -13.36
N THR A 148 -9.34 9.29 -14.48
CA THR A 148 -10.04 9.38 -15.77
C THR A 148 -11.27 8.47 -15.83
N SER A 149 -11.26 7.34 -15.14
CA SER A 149 -12.45 6.48 -15.05
C SER A 149 -13.56 7.15 -14.23
N ALA A 150 -13.25 7.78 -13.09
CA ALA A 150 -14.25 8.49 -12.30
C ALA A 150 -14.86 9.64 -13.09
N LEU A 151 -14.04 10.45 -13.76
CA LEU A 151 -14.51 11.54 -14.62
C LEU A 151 -15.42 11.06 -15.74
N TYR A 152 -15.09 9.92 -16.36
CA TYR A 152 -15.92 9.33 -17.41
C TYR A 152 -17.32 8.99 -16.89
N PHE A 153 -17.40 8.31 -15.74
CA PHE A 153 -18.67 7.92 -15.13
C PHE A 153 -19.49 9.13 -14.71
N ILE A 154 -18.87 10.07 -13.99
CA ILE A 154 -19.53 11.28 -13.50
C ILE A 154 -20.14 12.07 -14.66
N LYS A 155 -19.36 12.32 -15.72
CA LYS A 155 -19.84 13.06 -16.91
C LYS A 155 -20.98 12.33 -17.62
N ARG A 156 -20.89 11.01 -17.76
CA ARG A 156 -21.92 10.21 -18.44
C ARG A 156 -23.22 10.07 -17.65
N ILE A 157 -23.13 10.03 -16.32
CA ILE A 157 -24.30 10.00 -15.44
C ILE A 157 -24.95 11.39 -15.40
N LYS A 158 -24.19 12.46 -15.11
CA LYS A 158 -24.75 13.83 -15.01
C LYS A 158 -25.38 14.31 -16.32
N ARG A 159 -24.86 13.91 -17.48
CA ARG A 159 -25.49 14.20 -18.79
C ARG A 159 -26.92 13.65 -18.93
N ARG A 160 -27.22 12.51 -18.30
CA ARG A 160 -28.55 11.87 -18.33
C ARG A 160 -29.42 12.28 -17.15
N PHE A 161 -28.79 12.51 -16.00
CA PHE A 161 -29.42 12.85 -14.73
C PHE A 161 -28.83 14.17 -14.20
N PRO A 162 -29.14 15.31 -14.83
CA PRO A 162 -28.50 16.59 -14.51
C PRO A 162 -28.78 17.10 -13.10
N HIS A 163 -29.88 16.68 -12.49
CA HIS A 163 -30.28 17.07 -11.14
C HIS A 163 -29.68 16.19 -10.04
N LEU A 164 -28.98 15.11 -10.40
CA LEU A 164 -28.48 14.14 -9.44
C LEU A 164 -27.31 14.73 -8.64
N CYS A 165 -27.40 14.68 -7.32
CA CYS A 165 -26.35 15.17 -6.43
C CYS A 165 -25.14 14.22 -6.46
N ILE A 166 -23.96 14.75 -6.78
CA ILE A 166 -22.69 14.03 -6.88
C ILE A 166 -21.71 14.57 -5.85
N VAL A 167 -21.18 13.65 -5.04
CA VAL A 167 -20.13 13.89 -4.06
C VAL A 167 -18.89 13.11 -4.49
N ILE A 168 -17.71 13.74 -4.44
CA ILE A 168 -16.43 13.08 -4.72
C ILE A 168 -15.56 13.10 -3.46
N GLY A 169 -14.95 11.97 -3.13
CA GLY A 169 -13.92 11.87 -2.10
C GLY A 169 -12.85 10.87 -2.49
N GLY A 170 -11.99 10.52 -1.53
CA GLY A 170 -10.96 9.51 -1.70
C GLY A 170 -9.54 10.06 -1.65
N SER A 171 -8.57 9.14 -1.55
CA SER A 171 -7.18 9.47 -1.25
C SER A 171 -6.41 10.15 -2.38
N MET A 172 -7.01 10.28 -3.58
CA MET A 172 -6.40 11.01 -4.69
C MET A 172 -6.37 12.52 -4.44
N PHE A 173 -7.20 13.03 -3.53
CA PHE A 173 -7.30 14.45 -3.23
C PHE A 173 -7.02 14.69 -1.74
N ALA A 174 -6.35 15.80 -1.42
CA ALA A 174 -6.12 16.23 -0.05
C ALA A 174 -5.71 17.70 0.02
N GLY A 175 -6.19 18.40 1.06
CA GLY A 175 -5.82 19.79 1.31
C GLY A 175 -6.24 20.69 0.16
N GLU A 176 -5.46 21.73 -0.11
CA GLU A 176 -5.89 22.81 -1.02
C GLU A 176 -6.09 22.39 -2.48
N SER A 177 -5.46 21.31 -2.93
CA SER A 177 -5.68 20.79 -4.29
C SER A 177 -7.11 20.28 -4.51
N THR A 178 -7.87 20.03 -3.44
CA THR A 178 -9.29 19.63 -3.52
C THR A 178 -10.19 20.74 -4.05
N ARG A 179 -9.86 22.03 -3.83
CA ARG A 179 -10.68 23.16 -4.31
C ARG A 179 -10.75 23.21 -5.83
N ASN A 180 -9.61 22.98 -6.48
CA ASN A 180 -9.50 23.08 -7.92
C ASN A 180 -10.11 21.86 -8.62
N LEU A 181 -10.62 20.86 -7.88
CA LEU A 181 -11.28 19.70 -8.46
C LEU A 181 -12.52 20.08 -9.27
N PHE A 182 -13.24 21.14 -8.90
CA PHE A 182 -14.39 21.62 -9.68
C PHE A 182 -14.03 22.15 -11.07
N GLN A 183 -12.76 22.52 -11.31
CA GLN A 183 -12.28 22.86 -12.67
C GLN A 183 -12.13 21.61 -13.54
N LEU A 184 -11.83 20.46 -12.92
CA LEU A 184 -11.71 19.17 -13.58
C LEU A 184 -13.08 18.50 -13.79
N VAL A 185 -13.96 18.64 -12.80
CA VAL A 185 -15.30 18.03 -12.75
C VAL A 185 -16.34 19.02 -12.25
N PRO A 186 -16.76 19.98 -13.10
CA PRO A 186 -17.83 20.93 -12.76
C PRO A 186 -19.19 20.24 -12.58
N GLU A 187 -19.33 18.98 -12.98
CA GLU A 187 -20.52 18.15 -12.75
C GLU A 187 -20.69 17.72 -11.28
N ALA A 188 -19.64 17.84 -10.45
CA ALA A 188 -19.71 17.53 -9.03
C ALA A 188 -20.35 18.67 -8.24
N ASP A 189 -21.15 18.31 -7.25
CA ASP A 189 -21.80 19.27 -6.35
C ASP A 189 -20.96 19.47 -5.07
N PHE A 190 -20.34 18.38 -4.58
CA PHE A 190 -19.51 18.41 -3.38
C PHE A 190 -18.22 17.61 -3.51
N VAL A 191 -17.19 18.05 -2.79
CA VAL A 191 -15.93 17.34 -2.60
C VAL A 191 -15.67 17.15 -1.11
N VAL A 192 -15.31 15.93 -0.72
CA VAL A 192 -14.90 15.59 0.64
C VAL A 192 -13.38 15.64 0.76
N ASN A 193 -12.89 16.46 1.68
CA ASN A 193 -11.48 16.54 2.06
C ASN A 193 -11.28 15.82 3.40
N GLY A 194 -10.55 14.70 3.38
CA GLY A 194 -10.27 13.86 4.54
C GLY A 194 -11.06 12.56 4.54
N GLU A 195 -11.48 12.10 5.72
CA GLU A 195 -12.27 10.88 5.89
C GLU A 195 -13.74 11.13 5.55
N GLY A 196 -14.40 10.17 4.91
CA GLY A 196 -15.73 10.35 4.33
C GLY A 196 -16.90 10.14 5.29
N GLU A 197 -16.69 9.41 6.38
CA GLU A 197 -17.75 8.94 7.28
C GLU A 197 -18.57 10.10 7.87
N VAL A 198 -17.91 11.00 8.58
CA VAL A 198 -18.53 12.17 9.23
C VAL A 198 -19.11 13.17 8.22
N PRO A 199 -18.36 13.65 7.20
CA PRO A 199 -18.89 14.65 6.27
C PRO A 199 -20.04 14.10 5.42
N LEU A 200 -19.95 12.86 4.92
CA LEU A 200 -21.02 12.28 4.11
C LEU A 200 -22.29 12.04 4.93
N SER A 201 -22.18 11.54 6.16
CA SER A 201 -23.35 11.40 7.04
C SER A 201 -24.00 12.74 7.39
N SER A 202 -23.21 13.81 7.53
CA SER A 202 -23.72 15.15 7.78
C SER A 202 -24.47 15.69 6.56
N LEU A 203 -23.95 15.46 5.35
CA LEU A 203 -24.61 15.83 4.11
C LEU A 203 -25.92 15.05 3.91
N VAL A 204 -25.93 13.74 4.15
CA VAL A 204 -27.14 12.90 4.09
C VAL A 204 -28.20 13.39 5.07
N ARG A 205 -27.82 13.69 6.33
CA ARG A 205 -28.74 14.22 7.34
C ARG A 205 -29.39 15.53 6.88
N TYR A 206 -28.58 16.42 6.31
CA TYR A 206 -29.07 17.69 5.80
C TYR A 206 -30.05 17.50 4.64
N LEU A 207 -29.67 16.72 3.62
CA LEU A 207 -30.51 16.46 2.44
C LEU A 207 -31.85 15.79 2.81
N ARG A 208 -31.87 14.98 3.87
CA ARG A 208 -33.11 14.41 4.44
C ARG A 208 -33.98 15.45 5.14
N ALA A 209 -33.39 16.39 5.86
CA ALA A 209 -34.11 17.39 6.66
C ALA A 209 -34.68 18.54 5.82
N SER A 210 -33.90 19.05 4.85
CA SER A 210 -34.27 20.21 4.03
C SER A 210 -34.99 19.86 2.73
N GLY A 211 -35.19 18.57 2.44
CA GLY A 211 -35.65 18.10 1.12
C GLY A 211 -34.71 18.50 -0.03
N GLY A 212 -33.48 18.92 0.27
CA GLY A 212 -32.54 19.46 -0.72
C GLY A 212 -32.90 20.85 -1.26
N HIS A 213 -33.82 21.58 -0.60
CA HIS A 213 -34.35 22.86 -1.09
C HIS A 213 -33.65 24.10 -0.52
N GLU A 214 -32.85 23.94 0.55
CA GLU A 214 -32.13 25.02 1.21
C GLU A 214 -30.62 24.92 0.99
N GLU A 215 -29.91 26.06 1.07
CA GLU A 215 -28.45 26.11 0.95
C GLU A 215 -27.76 25.34 2.09
N ILE A 216 -26.94 24.34 1.74
CA ILE A 216 -26.23 23.49 2.72
C ILE A 216 -25.33 24.37 3.61
N PRO A 217 -25.48 24.30 4.94
CA PRO A 217 -24.62 25.04 5.86
C PRO A 217 -23.18 24.54 5.74
N PRO A 218 -22.18 25.34 6.17
CA PRO A 218 -20.80 24.89 6.18
C PRO A 218 -20.62 23.59 6.99
N ILE A 219 -20.26 22.50 6.30
CA ILE A 219 -19.93 21.21 6.91
C ILE A 219 -18.42 21.03 6.84
N THR A 220 -17.76 20.80 7.98
CA THR A 220 -16.31 20.57 8.03
C THR A 220 -15.90 19.41 7.13
N GLY A 221 -14.94 19.65 6.24
CA GLY A 221 -14.46 18.66 5.26
C GLY A 221 -15.32 18.52 4.01
N VAL A 222 -16.42 19.26 3.86
CA VAL A 222 -17.22 19.33 2.63
C VAL A 222 -16.96 20.66 1.94
N ILE A 223 -16.66 20.59 0.65
CA ILE A 223 -16.43 21.75 -0.22
C ILE A 223 -17.50 21.72 -1.30
N SER A 224 -18.25 22.81 -1.44
CA SER A 224 -19.12 23.07 -2.60
C SER A 224 -18.46 24.02 -3.59
N GLN A 225 -19.01 24.12 -4.81
CA GLN A 225 -18.53 25.08 -5.82
C GLN A 225 -18.46 26.52 -5.28
N LYS A 226 -19.48 26.96 -4.52
CA LYS A 226 -19.53 28.29 -3.90
C LYS A 226 -18.44 28.50 -2.85
N THR A 227 -18.13 27.48 -2.07
CA THR A 227 -17.04 27.58 -1.06
C THR A 227 -15.65 27.46 -1.67
N ALA A 228 -15.52 26.81 -2.83
CA ALA A 228 -14.25 26.66 -3.54
C ALA A 228 -13.74 28.00 -4.09
N SER A 229 -14.64 28.94 -4.43
CA SER A 229 -14.28 30.30 -4.85
C SER A 229 -13.85 31.22 -3.71
N ASN A 230 -14.03 30.81 -2.45
CA ASN A 230 -13.61 31.61 -1.29
C ASN A 230 -12.13 31.33 -0.96
N GLU A 231 -11.35 32.35 -0.62
CA GLU A 231 -9.92 32.21 -0.25
C GLU A 231 -9.67 31.62 1.16
N ILE A 232 -10.72 31.16 1.85
CA ILE A 232 -10.62 30.58 3.20
C ILE A 232 -9.95 29.20 3.10
N PRO A 233 -8.97 28.81 3.92
CA PRO A 233 -8.32 27.50 3.86
C PRO A 233 -9.28 26.31 3.95
N THR A 234 -8.96 25.22 3.24
CA THR A 234 -9.82 24.03 3.22
C THR A 234 -9.68 23.21 4.51
N ALA A 235 -10.70 23.22 5.36
CA ALA A 235 -10.77 22.29 6.48
C ALA A 235 -10.90 20.85 5.96
N PHE A 236 -10.19 19.91 6.58
CA PHE A 236 -10.41 18.47 6.37
C PHE A 236 -11.24 17.91 7.52
N SER A 237 -11.93 16.80 7.29
CA SER A 237 -12.65 16.06 8.34
C SER A 237 -11.99 14.72 8.62
N GLN A 238 -12.05 14.27 9.87
CA GLN A 238 -11.66 12.93 10.27
C GLN A 238 -12.46 12.50 11.50
N MET A 239 -12.62 11.20 11.70
CA MET A 239 -13.15 10.65 12.93
C MET A 239 -12.18 10.91 14.10
N GLU A 240 -12.70 11.23 15.28
CA GLU A 240 -11.86 11.38 16.46
C GLU A 240 -11.22 10.05 16.89
N THR A 241 -12.01 8.97 16.82
CA THR A 241 -11.61 7.60 17.16
C THR A 241 -12.15 6.59 16.15
N LEU A 242 -11.48 5.43 16.03
CA LEU A 242 -11.93 4.30 15.21
C LEU A 242 -12.78 3.29 16.01
N SER A 243 -12.98 3.51 17.31
CA SER A 243 -13.73 2.60 18.19
C SER A 243 -15.18 2.38 17.77
N ASN A 244 -15.78 3.37 17.10
CA ASN A 244 -17.19 3.32 16.69
C ASN A 244 -17.40 2.96 15.22
N LEU A 245 -16.31 2.75 14.48
CA LEU A 245 -16.36 2.37 13.07
C LEU A 245 -16.78 0.89 12.97
N PRO A 246 -17.91 0.57 12.32
CA PRO A 246 -18.35 -0.80 12.15
C PRO A 246 -17.44 -1.58 11.18
N PRO A 247 -17.44 -2.93 11.23
CA PRO A 247 -16.81 -3.74 10.19
C PRO A 247 -17.39 -3.36 8.80
N PRO A 248 -16.55 -3.28 7.76
CA PRO A 248 -17.00 -2.97 6.40
C PRO A 248 -18.07 -3.94 5.87
N ASP A 249 -19.03 -3.43 5.11
CA ASP A 249 -19.99 -4.25 4.36
C ASP A 249 -19.52 -4.46 2.91
N TYR A 250 -19.40 -5.72 2.50
CA TYR A 250 -18.98 -6.12 1.16
C TYR A 250 -20.07 -6.88 0.38
N ASP A 251 -21.33 -6.80 0.82
CA ASP A 251 -22.41 -7.64 0.26
C ASP A 251 -22.57 -7.41 -1.24
N ASP A 252 -22.55 -6.15 -1.69
CA ASP A 252 -22.69 -5.81 -3.11
C ASP A 252 -21.57 -6.37 -4.00
N TYR A 253 -20.33 -6.40 -3.49
CA TYR A 253 -19.21 -7.00 -4.23
C TYR A 253 -19.39 -8.51 -4.39
N PHE A 254 -19.73 -9.20 -3.30
CA PHE A 254 -19.92 -10.66 -3.34
C PHE A 254 -21.18 -11.05 -4.11
N ASN A 255 -22.25 -10.25 -4.04
CA ASN A 255 -23.46 -10.45 -4.83
C ASN A 255 -23.16 -10.26 -6.32
N LEU A 256 -22.39 -9.24 -6.70
CA LEU A 256 -21.93 -9.07 -8.09
C LEU A 256 -21.08 -10.27 -8.55
N LEU A 257 -20.12 -10.72 -7.73
CA LEU A 257 -19.27 -11.86 -8.08
C LEU A 257 -20.08 -13.15 -8.31
N LYS A 258 -21.16 -13.38 -7.53
CA LYS A 258 -22.06 -14.54 -7.70
C LYS A 258 -22.81 -14.53 -9.03
N THR A 259 -22.96 -13.37 -9.68
CA THR A 259 -23.60 -13.29 -11.00
C THR A 259 -22.70 -13.77 -12.14
N PHE A 260 -21.41 -13.99 -11.89
CA PHE A 260 -20.46 -14.41 -12.92
C PHE A 260 -20.57 -15.91 -13.17
N SER A 261 -20.19 -16.34 -14.38
CA SER A 261 -20.14 -17.77 -14.69
C SER A 261 -19.12 -18.47 -13.77
N PRO A 262 -19.33 -19.75 -13.40
CA PRO A 262 -18.44 -20.46 -12.48
C PRO A 262 -16.96 -20.38 -12.85
N GLN A 263 -16.63 -20.42 -14.15
CA GLN A 263 -15.25 -20.35 -14.67
C GLN A 263 -14.59 -18.96 -14.49
N LYS A 264 -15.38 -17.93 -14.19
CA LYS A 264 -14.92 -16.56 -13.94
C LYS A 264 -15.03 -16.15 -12.48
N THR A 265 -15.52 -17.02 -11.60
CA THR A 265 -15.48 -16.79 -10.16
C THR A 265 -14.10 -17.11 -9.57
N PHE A 266 -13.77 -16.53 -8.42
CA PHE A 266 -12.50 -16.74 -7.71
C PHE A 266 -12.71 -16.45 -6.21
N PHE A 267 -11.74 -16.83 -5.37
CA PHE A 267 -11.76 -16.49 -3.94
C PHE A 267 -11.15 -15.10 -3.71
N PRO A 268 -11.93 -14.11 -3.23
CA PRO A 268 -11.42 -12.77 -2.98
C PRO A 268 -10.46 -12.72 -1.78
N THR A 269 -9.78 -11.59 -1.60
CA THR A 269 -9.10 -11.24 -0.35
C THR A 269 -9.86 -10.10 0.31
N LEU A 270 -10.24 -10.28 1.58
CA LEU A 270 -10.97 -9.27 2.36
C LEU A 270 -10.00 -8.17 2.81
N PRO A 271 -10.21 -6.91 2.40
CA PRO A 271 -9.54 -5.79 3.03
C PRO A 271 -10.05 -5.65 4.47
N ALA A 272 -9.16 -5.24 5.36
CA ALA A 272 -9.52 -4.80 6.70
C ALA A 272 -8.60 -3.64 7.11
N GLU A 273 -8.98 -2.89 8.13
CA GLU A 273 -8.13 -1.84 8.69
C GLU A 273 -8.08 -1.93 10.21
N ILE A 274 -6.87 -1.78 10.75
CA ILE A 274 -6.62 -1.70 12.19
C ILE A 274 -6.45 -0.24 12.62
N SER A 275 -5.87 0.59 11.76
CA SER A 275 -5.40 1.93 12.08
C SER A 275 -5.39 2.86 10.87
N ARG A 276 -5.48 4.16 11.16
CA ARG A 276 -5.34 5.26 10.18
C ARG A 276 -4.27 6.23 10.68
N GLY A 277 -3.43 6.72 9.78
CA GLY A 277 -2.28 7.55 10.15
C GLY A 277 -0.92 6.87 10.04
N CYS A 278 0.10 7.58 10.49
CA CYS A 278 1.45 7.05 10.63
C CYS A 278 2.11 7.68 11.85
N TRP A 279 2.40 6.88 12.88
CA TRP A 279 3.04 7.38 14.11
C TRP A 279 4.45 7.94 13.88
N TRP A 280 5.10 7.62 12.75
CA TRP A 280 6.39 8.19 12.36
C TRP A 280 6.31 9.68 11.98
N ARG A 281 5.10 10.20 11.70
CA ARG A 281 4.86 11.62 11.43
C ARG A 281 4.75 12.50 12.67
N LYS A 282 4.99 11.96 13.86
CA LYS A 282 5.10 12.80 15.06
C LYS A 282 6.28 13.78 14.89
N PRO A 283 6.10 15.09 15.11
CA PRO A 283 7.18 16.05 15.07
C PRO A 283 8.31 15.64 16.01
N LYS A 284 9.55 15.76 15.53
CA LYS A 284 10.75 15.52 16.35
C LYS A 284 11.49 16.81 16.50
N ARG A 285 11.95 17.11 17.72
CA ARG A 285 12.77 18.31 18.01
C ARG A 285 13.99 18.45 17.10
N THR A 286 14.51 17.32 16.61
CA THR A 286 15.76 17.25 15.84
C THR A 286 15.56 17.15 14.32
N SER A 287 14.32 17.21 13.81
CA SER A 287 14.07 17.08 12.37
C SER A 287 13.21 18.23 11.87
N LYS A 288 13.66 18.86 10.77
CA LYS A 288 12.90 19.87 10.03
C LYS A 288 11.57 19.30 9.49
N TYR A 289 11.49 17.99 9.29
CA TYR A 289 10.31 17.30 8.75
C TYR A 289 9.81 16.20 9.66
N SER A 290 8.51 15.96 9.64
CA SER A 290 7.93 14.79 10.27
C SER A 290 7.61 13.71 9.23
N GLY A 291 7.89 12.44 9.57
CA GLY A 291 7.66 11.31 8.66
C GLY A 291 8.76 11.07 7.62
N CYS A 292 8.53 10.07 6.76
CA CYS A 292 9.45 9.73 5.68
C CYS A 292 9.43 10.81 4.59
N ALA A 293 10.61 11.18 4.08
CA ALA A 293 10.78 12.33 3.19
C ALA A 293 9.97 12.24 1.89
N PHE A 294 9.76 11.02 1.38
CA PHE A 294 9.04 10.75 0.14
C PHE A 294 7.52 10.54 0.30
N CYS A 295 7.03 10.39 1.53
CA CYS A 295 5.69 9.85 1.76
C CYS A 295 4.60 10.93 1.72
N ASN A 296 3.54 10.71 0.94
CA ASN A 296 2.31 11.52 0.92
C ASN A 296 1.03 10.73 1.28
N LEU A 297 1.16 9.52 1.82
CA LEU A 297 0.03 8.63 2.13
C LEU A 297 -0.84 9.05 3.33
N ASN A 298 -0.54 10.20 3.95
CA ASN A 298 -1.18 10.64 5.19
C ASN A 298 -1.63 12.10 5.11
N LEU A 299 -1.89 12.63 3.92
CA LEU A 299 -2.32 14.03 3.77
C LEU A 299 -3.77 14.25 4.20
N GLN A 300 -4.58 13.20 4.19
CA GLN A 300 -6.01 13.22 4.46
C GLN A 300 -6.36 13.28 5.96
N TRP A 301 -5.38 13.11 6.85
CA TRP A 301 -5.62 13.05 8.29
C TRP A 301 -4.39 13.50 9.10
N SER A 302 -4.64 13.82 10.36
CA SER A 302 -3.62 14.13 11.36
C SER A 302 -3.46 13.00 12.38
N GLY A 303 -2.22 12.80 12.84
CA GLY A 303 -1.89 11.87 13.91
C GLY A 303 -1.92 10.39 13.50
N TYR A 304 -2.19 9.54 14.50
CA TYR A 304 -2.27 8.09 14.37
C TYR A 304 -3.33 7.54 15.32
N ARG A 305 -4.33 6.85 14.78
CA ARG A 305 -5.48 6.28 15.50
C ARG A 305 -5.55 4.79 15.20
N SER A 306 -5.95 3.98 16.17
CA SER A 306 -6.06 2.53 16.00
C SER A 306 -7.24 1.96 16.79
N LYS A 307 -7.87 0.93 16.24
CA LYS A 307 -8.89 0.10 16.88
C LYS A 307 -8.31 -0.66 18.08
N GLY A 308 -9.18 -1.07 18.99
CA GLY A 308 -8.79 -1.95 20.11
C GLY A 308 -8.59 -3.40 19.63
N PRO A 309 -7.77 -4.22 20.32
CA PRO A 309 -7.54 -5.62 19.92
C PRO A 309 -8.82 -6.43 19.75
N LEU A 310 -9.75 -6.36 20.72
CA LEU A 310 -11.02 -7.09 20.68
C LEU A 310 -11.89 -6.70 19.48
N GLN A 311 -11.92 -5.41 19.14
CA GLN A 311 -12.64 -4.91 17.97
C GLN A 311 -12.07 -5.53 16.70
N VAL A 312 -10.75 -5.49 16.51
CA VAL A 312 -10.09 -6.07 15.31
C VAL A 312 -10.40 -7.57 15.21
N VAL A 313 -10.21 -8.31 16.30
CA VAL A 313 -10.46 -9.77 16.31
C VAL A 313 -11.92 -10.07 15.96
N SER A 314 -12.88 -9.37 16.55
CA SER A 314 -14.31 -9.53 16.26
C SER A 314 -14.66 -9.16 14.82
N GLU A 315 -14.06 -8.09 14.27
CA GLU A 315 -14.29 -7.69 12.89
C GLU A 315 -13.75 -8.74 11.91
N ILE A 316 -12.53 -9.24 12.10
CA ILE A 316 -11.98 -10.29 11.24
C ILE A 316 -12.80 -11.57 11.34
N ASP A 317 -13.23 -11.96 12.54
CA ASP A 317 -14.10 -13.11 12.71
C ASP A 317 -15.42 -12.97 11.93
N LYS A 318 -16.10 -11.82 12.09
CA LYS A 318 -17.35 -11.51 11.38
C LYS A 318 -17.16 -11.50 9.86
N LEU A 319 -16.15 -10.81 9.35
CA LEU A 319 -15.90 -10.69 7.91
C LEU A 319 -15.60 -12.06 7.29
N THR A 320 -14.70 -12.82 7.90
CA THR A 320 -14.30 -14.14 7.38
C THR A 320 -15.46 -15.15 7.46
N THR A 321 -16.28 -15.11 8.51
CA THR A 321 -17.46 -15.97 8.67
C THR A 321 -18.59 -15.59 7.71
N LYS A 322 -18.88 -14.30 7.53
CA LYS A 322 -19.94 -13.79 6.64
C LYS A 322 -19.62 -14.10 5.17
N TYR A 323 -18.40 -13.78 4.75
CA TYR A 323 -17.99 -13.88 3.34
C TYR A 323 -17.29 -15.18 2.96
N LYS A 324 -17.17 -16.14 3.90
CA LYS A 324 -16.56 -17.47 3.69
C LYS A 324 -15.18 -17.38 3.03
N THR A 325 -14.38 -16.41 3.48
CA THR A 325 -13.06 -16.09 2.93
C THR A 325 -12.06 -16.00 4.06
N LEU A 326 -10.96 -16.75 3.96
CA LEU A 326 -9.89 -16.80 4.98
C LEU A 326 -8.70 -15.89 4.66
N SER A 327 -8.65 -15.34 3.43
CA SER A 327 -7.60 -14.40 3.03
C SER A 327 -7.99 -12.98 3.40
N VAL A 328 -7.17 -12.32 4.23
CA VAL A 328 -7.37 -10.95 4.69
C VAL A 328 -6.12 -10.12 4.42
N ALA A 329 -6.29 -8.90 3.94
CA ALA A 329 -5.20 -7.95 3.79
C ALA A 329 -5.49 -6.70 4.61
N PHE A 330 -4.59 -6.37 5.55
CA PHE A 330 -4.68 -5.12 6.29
C PHE A 330 -4.21 -3.96 5.41
N MET A 331 -5.05 -2.94 5.25
CA MET A 331 -4.85 -1.77 4.37
C MET A 331 -4.15 -0.61 5.09
N ASP A 332 -3.69 -0.85 6.31
CA ASP A 332 -2.95 0.09 7.14
C ASP A 332 -1.65 0.53 6.45
N ASN A 333 -1.38 1.85 6.46
CA ASN A 333 -0.05 2.37 6.11
C ASN A 333 1.05 1.82 7.03
N LEU A 334 0.68 1.45 8.27
CA LEU A 334 1.56 0.89 9.28
C LEU A 334 0.77 0.36 10.48
N LEU A 335 1.05 -0.88 10.91
CA LEU A 335 0.44 -1.47 12.10
C LEU A 335 0.77 -0.76 13.44
N PRO A 336 -0.15 -0.84 14.43
CA PRO A 336 0.04 -0.25 15.76
C PRO A 336 0.93 -1.12 16.63
N ILE A 337 2.24 -0.86 16.62
CA ILE A 337 3.26 -1.68 17.31
C ILE A 337 2.92 -2.06 18.76
N LYS A 338 2.28 -1.17 19.52
CA LYS A 338 1.93 -1.40 20.94
C LYS A 338 0.76 -2.37 21.14
N ARG A 339 -0.06 -2.59 20.12
CA ARG A 339 -1.27 -3.44 20.18
C ARG A 339 -1.16 -4.65 19.25
N SER A 340 -0.16 -4.68 18.37
CA SER A 340 -0.03 -5.74 17.36
C SER A 340 0.08 -7.13 17.99
N GLU A 341 0.86 -7.31 19.05
CA GLU A 341 0.99 -8.61 19.73
C GLU A 341 -0.37 -9.13 20.22
N ASP A 342 -1.12 -8.30 20.96
CA ASP A 342 -2.46 -8.66 21.46
C ASP A 342 -3.46 -8.94 20.34
N ILE A 343 -3.41 -8.16 19.24
CA ILE A 343 -4.25 -8.35 18.07
C ILE A 343 -3.98 -9.73 17.45
N PHE A 344 -2.72 -10.04 17.12
CA PHE A 344 -2.39 -11.29 16.44
C PHE A 344 -2.54 -12.50 17.37
N ALA A 345 -2.24 -12.37 18.66
CA ALA A 345 -2.55 -13.39 19.65
C ALA A 345 -4.07 -13.63 19.80
N GLY A 346 -4.89 -12.60 19.63
CA GLY A 346 -6.34 -12.74 19.57
C GLY A 346 -6.83 -13.42 18.29
N LEU A 347 -6.24 -13.08 17.15
CA LEU A 347 -6.57 -13.71 15.86
C LEU A 347 -6.19 -15.20 15.83
N SER A 348 -5.07 -15.60 16.44
CA SER A 348 -4.69 -17.01 16.51
C SER A 348 -5.64 -17.85 17.37
N ARG A 349 -6.33 -17.23 18.35
CA ARG A 349 -7.35 -17.89 19.18
C ARG A 349 -8.69 -18.10 18.46
N LEU A 350 -8.87 -17.57 17.25
CA LEU A 350 -10.07 -17.84 16.45
C LEU A 350 -10.08 -19.27 15.88
N ASP A 351 -8.97 -19.99 15.92
CA ASP A 351 -8.80 -21.35 15.36
C ASP A 351 -9.25 -21.43 13.89
N LYS A 352 -8.86 -20.42 13.11
CA LYS A 352 -9.11 -20.30 11.67
C LYS A 352 -7.80 -20.34 10.90
N ASP A 353 -7.79 -21.03 9.76
CA ASP A 353 -6.66 -21.07 8.82
C ASP A 353 -6.52 -19.76 8.03
N LEU A 354 -6.31 -18.66 8.73
CA LEU A 354 -6.21 -17.33 8.15
C LEU A 354 -4.96 -17.21 7.28
N ARG A 355 -5.10 -16.50 6.16
CA ARG A 355 -3.99 -16.01 5.35
C ARG A 355 -3.97 -14.49 5.39
N LEU A 356 -3.02 -13.94 6.14
CA LEU A 356 -2.96 -12.51 6.43
C LEU A 356 -1.80 -11.83 5.67
N PHE A 357 -2.06 -10.61 5.21
CA PHE A 357 -1.06 -9.65 4.72
C PHE A 357 -1.06 -8.39 5.59
N ALA A 358 0.13 -7.83 5.88
CA ALA A 358 0.24 -6.56 6.60
C ALA A 358 1.47 -5.73 6.20
N GLU A 359 1.37 -4.41 6.36
CA GLU A 359 2.50 -3.49 6.23
C GLU A 359 3.12 -3.13 7.59
N ILE A 360 4.44 -3.28 7.70
CA ILE A 360 5.20 -3.09 8.94
C ILE A 360 6.47 -2.26 8.74
N ARG A 361 7.09 -1.85 9.84
CA ARG A 361 8.42 -1.20 9.83
C ARG A 361 9.53 -2.20 10.13
N ALA A 362 10.74 -1.89 9.69
CA ALA A 362 11.91 -2.73 9.97
C ALA A 362 12.25 -2.84 11.47
N THR A 363 11.73 -1.94 12.30
CA THR A 363 11.88 -1.96 13.76
C THR A 363 10.81 -2.80 14.47
N THR A 364 10.00 -3.57 13.74
CA THR A 364 9.00 -4.46 14.35
C THR A 364 9.72 -5.54 15.17
N PRO A 365 9.41 -5.70 16.47
CA PRO A 365 10.08 -6.67 17.31
C PRO A 365 9.81 -8.10 16.85
N ARG A 366 10.79 -8.98 17.09
CA ARG A 366 10.69 -10.39 16.71
C ARG A 366 9.50 -11.12 17.34
N HIS A 367 9.15 -10.86 18.60
CA HIS A 367 7.99 -11.51 19.23
C HIS A 367 6.67 -11.13 18.54
N VAL A 368 6.56 -9.90 18.02
CA VAL A 368 5.40 -9.49 17.22
C VAL A 368 5.37 -10.25 15.89
N LEU A 369 6.52 -10.45 15.23
CA LEU A 369 6.58 -11.26 14.01
C LEU A 369 6.22 -12.74 14.25
N GLU A 370 6.61 -13.28 15.40
CA GLU A 370 6.24 -14.63 15.82
C GLU A 370 4.72 -14.72 16.07
N ALA A 371 4.13 -13.77 16.78
CA ALA A 371 2.67 -13.69 16.97
C ALA A 371 1.93 -13.54 15.63
N MET A 372 2.45 -12.70 14.72
CA MET A 372 1.94 -12.53 13.36
C MET A 372 1.96 -13.85 12.58
N GLN A 373 3.07 -14.58 12.60
CA GLN A 373 3.20 -15.87 11.93
C GLN A 373 2.21 -16.90 12.45
N ILE A 374 2.06 -17.01 13.78
CA ILE A 374 1.12 -17.92 14.43
C ILE A 374 -0.33 -17.58 14.06
N ALA A 375 -0.65 -16.30 13.91
CA ALA A 375 -1.97 -15.82 13.50
C ALA A 375 -2.27 -16.00 12.00
N GLY A 376 -1.34 -16.55 11.22
CA GLY A 376 -1.51 -16.79 9.79
C GLY A 376 -0.99 -15.67 8.87
N VAL A 377 -0.15 -14.75 9.36
CA VAL A 377 0.55 -13.79 8.48
C VAL A 377 1.58 -14.52 7.64
N GLN A 378 1.29 -14.62 6.34
CA GLN A 378 2.16 -15.27 5.36
C GLN A 378 3.00 -14.26 4.57
N GLU A 379 2.52 -13.02 4.44
CA GLU A 379 3.18 -12.00 3.62
C GLU A 379 3.22 -10.66 4.36
N VAL A 380 4.37 -9.98 4.29
CA VAL A 380 4.54 -8.62 4.82
C VAL A 380 5.23 -7.71 3.83
N GLN A 381 4.77 -6.46 3.79
CA GLN A 381 5.53 -5.36 3.20
C GLN A 381 6.22 -4.59 4.33
N ILE A 382 7.55 -4.61 4.32
CA ILE A 382 8.37 -3.92 5.30
C ILE A 382 8.88 -2.63 4.66
N GLY A 383 8.81 -1.53 5.40
CA GLY A 383 9.48 -0.30 5.01
C GLY A 383 11.01 -0.41 5.08
N ILE A 384 11.63 -1.13 4.13
CA ILE A 384 13.10 -1.27 3.97
C ILE A 384 13.66 -0.04 3.27
N GLU A 385 13.16 0.27 2.07
CA GLU A 385 13.46 1.42 1.20
C GLU A 385 14.91 1.58 0.73
N ALA A 386 15.90 1.30 1.57
CA ALA A 386 17.32 1.41 1.27
C ALA A 386 18.14 0.40 2.07
N LEU A 387 19.27 -0.01 1.52
CA LEU A 387 20.30 -0.78 2.22
C LEU A 387 21.55 0.08 2.48
N SER A 388 21.41 1.40 2.51
CA SER A 388 22.44 2.36 2.91
C SER A 388 21.91 3.16 4.09
N THR A 389 22.63 3.18 5.20
CA THR A 389 22.23 3.97 6.38
C THR A 389 22.33 5.46 6.11
N ARG A 390 23.26 5.89 5.24
CA ARG A 390 23.30 7.28 4.76
C ARG A 390 22.03 7.65 4.00
N LEU A 391 21.58 6.80 3.07
CA LEU A 391 20.35 7.04 2.33
C LEU A 391 19.11 6.96 3.23
N LEU A 392 19.05 6.03 4.19
CA LEU A 392 17.95 5.95 5.16
C LEU A 392 17.81 7.23 6.00
N LYS A 393 18.94 7.92 6.30
CA LYS A 393 18.92 9.24 6.94
C LYS A 393 18.34 10.30 6.00
N LYS A 394 18.75 10.35 4.73
CA LYS A 394 18.19 11.27 3.71
C LYS A 394 16.70 11.06 3.49
N LEU A 395 16.23 9.80 3.50
CA LEU A 395 14.83 9.42 3.44
C LEU A 395 14.04 9.74 4.72
N ASN A 396 14.70 10.17 5.79
CA ASN A 396 14.16 10.27 7.15
C ASN A 396 13.41 8.99 7.55
N LYS A 397 13.96 7.82 7.20
CA LYS A 397 13.31 6.53 7.51
C LYS A 397 13.47 6.17 8.98
N GLY A 398 14.58 6.58 9.59
CA GLY A 398 14.92 6.33 10.99
C GLY A 398 15.08 4.85 11.32
N THR A 399 15.61 4.11 10.36
CA THR A 399 16.14 2.76 10.50
C THR A 399 17.57 2.76 9.96
N THR A 400 18.31 1.68 10.19
CA THR A 400 19.65 1.48 9.63
C THR A 400 19.71 0.19 8.81
N ALA A 401 20.77 -0.01 8.03
CA ALA A 401 20.91 -1.17 7.16
C ALA A 401 20.97 -2.48 7.98
N ILE A 402 21.62 -2.49 9.16
CA ILE A 402 21.64 -3.69 10.02
C ILE A 402 20.25 -4.06 10.53
N GLN A 403 19.38 -3.08 10.81
CA GLN A 403 17.99 -3.34 11.23
C GLN A 403 17.15 -3.89 10.07
N ASN A 404 17.37 -3.35 8.86
CA ASN A 404 16.73 -3.84 7.65
C ASN A 404 17.16 -5.30 7.34
N LEU A 405 18.45 -5.63 7.45
CA LEU A 405 18.93 -7.01 7.29
C LEU A 405 18.44 -7.94 8.41
N GLU A 406 18.36 -7.47 9.65
CA GLU A 406 17.85 -8.25 10.77
C GLU A 406 16.39 -8.66 10.59
N ILE A 407 15.51 -7.75 10.17
CA ILE A 407 14.11 -8.10 9.93
C ILE A 407 13.94 -9.00 8.70
N MET A 408 14.75 -8.80 7.65
CA MET A 408 14.78 -9.72 6.49
C MET A 408 15.16 -11.14 6.92
N LYS A 409 16.17 -11.26 7.79
CA LYS A 409 16.57 -12.53 8.38
C LYS A 409 15.46 -13.15 9.23
N HIS A 410 14.76 -12.35 10.04
CA HIS A 410 13.62 -12.85 10.83
C HIS A 410 12.49 -13.37 9.96
N CYS A 411 12.16 -12.69 8.85
CA CYS A 411 11.17 -13.18 7.89
C CYS A 411 11.60 -14.51 7.26
N GLU A 412 12.87 -14.64 6.84
CA GLU A 412 13.42 -15.89 6.31
C GLU A 412 13.36 -17.02 7.33
N GLU A 413 13.70 -16.75 8.61
CA GLU A 413 13.62 -17.73 9.70
C GLU A 413 12.19 -18.19 9.99
N LEU A 414 11.22 -17.28 9.91
CA LEU A 414 9.81 -17.55 10.22
C LEU A 414 9.00 -18.05 9.01
N GLY A 415 9.60 -18.09 7.81
CA GLY A 415 8.90 -18.43 6.58
C GLY A 415 7.89 -17.36 6.12
N ILE A 416 7.99 -16.14 6.62
CA ILE A 416 7.12 -15.02 6.20
C ILE A 416 7.67 -14.43 4.90
N VAL A 417 6.81 -14.33 3.88
CA VAL A 417 7.15 -13.77 2.59
C VAL A 417 7.34 -12.25 2.70
N ASN A 418 8.57 -11.79 2.48
CA ASN A 418 8.90 -10.38 2.39
C ASN A 418 8.72 -9.86 0.94
N VAL A 419 7.83 -8.89 0.72
CA VAL A 419 7.58 -8.25 -0.59
C VAL A 419 8.02 -6.78 -0.67
N SER A 420 8.99 -6.39 0.17
CA SER A 420 9.41 -5.00 0.34
C SER A 420 10.12 -4.38 -0.85
N ASN A 421 10.10 -3.05 -0.88
CA ASN A 421 10.71 -2.25 -1.93
C ASN A 421 12.10 -1.71 -1.55
N LEU A 422 12.91 -1.44 -2.58
CA LEU A 422 14.13 -0.64 -2.54
C LEU A 422 13.94 0.57 -3.48
N ILE A 423 13.97 1.78 -2.94
CA ILE A 423 13.79 3.03 -3.68
C ILE A 423 15.10 3.40 -4.36
N LEU A 424 15.07 3.48 -5.69
CA LEU A 424 16.17 3.99 -6.50
C LEU A 424 15.88 5.42 -6.96
N HIS A 425 16.94 6.14 -7.33
CA HIS A 425 16.88 7.48 -7.89
C HIS A 425 16.34 8.56 -6.94
N PHE A 426 16.53 8.37 -5.63
CA PHE A 426 16.13 9.38 -4.67
C PHE A 426 16.93 10.68 -4.89
N PRO A 427 16.28 11.84 -5.05
CA PRO A 427 16.95 13.12 -5.22
C PRO A 427 17.88 13.44 -4.06
N GLY A 428 19.11 13.88 -4.35
CA GLY A 428 20.14 14.12 -3.34
C GLY A 428 20.86 12.87 -2.84
N SER A 429 20.55 11.66 -3.35
CA SER A 429 21.42 10.50 -3.11
C SER A 429 22.74 10.62 -3.91
N ASP A 430 23.83 10.07 -3.37
CA ASP A 430 25.19 10.24 -3.92
C ASP A 430 25.89 8.89 -4.18
N LEU A 431 27.11 8.93 -4.71
CA LEU A 431 27.89 7.72 -5.00
C LEU A 431 28.18 6.89 -3.75
N MET A 432 28.37 7.52 -2.58
CA MET A 432 28.61 6.80 -1.33
C MET A 432 27.37 6.00 -0.90
N ASP A 433 26.16 6.54 -1.12
CA ASP A 433 24.92 5.82 -0.86
C ASP A 433 24.78 4.58 -1.77
N VAL A 434 25.18 4.71 -3.04
CA VAL A 434 25.19 3.61 -4.02
C VAL A 434 26.20 2.55 -3.63
N GLU A 435 27.43 2.95 -3.30
CA GLU A 435 28.50 2.05 -2.87
C GLU A 435 28.14 1.31 -1.58
N GLU A 436 27.60 2.02 -0.58
CA GLU A 436 27.11 1.40 0.65
C GLU A 436 25.99 0.40 0.36
N THR A 437 25.04 0.75 -0.52
CA THR A 437 23.97 -0.17 -0.95
C THR A 437 24.54 -1.41 -1.65
N LEU A 438 25.51 -1.26 -2.56
CA LEU A 438 26.14 -2.37 -3.25
C LEU A 438 26.90 -3.28 -2.29
N ARG A 439 27.65 -2.73 -1.34
CA ARG A 439 28.32 -3.51 -0.30
C ARG A 439 27.33 -4.29 0.54
N ASN A 440 26.28 -3.62 1.04
CA ASN A 440 25.30 -4.23 1.93
C ASN A 440 24.43 -5.28 1.21
N LEU A 441 24.22 -5.14 -0.11
CA LEU A 441 23.54 -6.14 -0.92
C LEU A 441 24.22 -7.51 -0.90
N GLU A 442 25.55 -7.60 -0.76
CA GLU A 442 26.27 -8.89 -0.65
C GLU A 442 25.81 -9.70 0.57
N PHE A 443 25.40 -9.03 1.64
CA PHE A 443 24.91 -9.66 2.87
C PHE A 443 23.40 -9.94 2.82
N ALA A 444 22.67 -9.31 1.91
CA ALA A 444 21.24 -9.52 1.71
C ALA A 444 20.93 -10.74 0.82
N LEU A 445 21.90 -11.19 0.00
CA LEU A 445 21.71 -12.25 -1.00
C LEU A 445 21.05 -13.54 -0.48
N PRO A 446 21.32 -13.99 0.77
CA PRO A 446 20.68 -15.20 1.29
C PRO A 446 19.17 -15.07 1.56
N PHE A 447 18.64 -13.85 1.62
CA PHE A 447 17.24 -13.58 1.96
C PHE A 447 16.40 -13.31 0.71
N ARG A 448 15.08 -13.32 0.87
CA ARG A 448 14.14 -13.02 -0.22
C ARG A 448 14.43 -11.66 -0.90
N PRO A 449 14.54 -11.60 -2.25
CA PRO A 449 14.86 -10.38 -3.00
C PRO A 449 13.84 -9.26 -2.84
N LEU A 450 14.34 -8.05 -2.63
CA LEU A 450 13.56 -6.82 -2.66
C LEU A 450 13.14 -6.45 -4.09
N ARG A 451 12.01 -5.76 -4.23
CA ARG A 451 11.58 -5.17 -5.51
C ARG A 451 12.20 -3.77 -5.64
N PHE A 452 12.90 -3.49 -6.73
CA PHE A 452 13.33 -2.10 -6.95
C PHE A 452 12.15 -1.27 -7.47
N VAL A 453 12.00 -0.06 -6.96
CA VAL A 453 11.05 0.95 -7.43
C VAL A 453 11.79 2.24 -7.74
N HIS A 454 11.23 3.06 -8.63
CA HIS A 454 11.78 4.37 -8.92
C HIS A 454 11.11 5.40 -8.01
N PHE A 455 11.90 6.30 -7.42
CA PHE A 455 11.35 7.45 -6.71
C PHE A 455 10.42 8.22 -7.64
N TRP A 456 9.25 8.58 -7.11
CA TRP A 456 8.33 9.54 -7.71
C TRP A 456 8.03 10.60 -6.66
N LEU A 457 7.86 11.85 -7.12
CA LEU A 457 7.61 12.96 -6.22
C LEU A 457 6.12 13.04 -5.91
N GLY A 458 5.75 12.82 -4.66
CA GLY A 458 4.37 12.97 -4.21
C GLY A 458 4.07 14.40 -3.77
N LEU A 459 2.97 14.98 -4.26
CA LEU A 459 2.40 16.24 -3.76
C LEU A 459 2.32 16.19 -2.23
N GLY A 460 2.72 17.28 -1.55
CA GLY A 460 2.64 17.40 -0.10
C GLY A 460 3.63 16.54 0.71
N SER A 461 4.45 15.70 0.07
CA SER A 461 5.56 15.00 0.74
C SER A 461 6.62 15.99 1.25
N PRO A 462 7.43 15.66 2.27
CA PRO A 462 8.50 16.54 2.71
C PRO A 462 9.48 16.97 1.61
N VAL A 463 9.83 16.08 0.67
CA VAL A 463 10.66 16.42 -0.50
C VAL A 463 9.95 17.44 -1.40
N TRP A 464 8.63 17.33 -1.57
CA TRP A 464 7.86 18.31 -2.34
C TRP A 464 7.76 19.66 -1.64
N LYS A 465 7.69 19.67 -0.30
CA LYS A 465 7.60 20.91 0.50
C LYS A 465 8.90 21.69 0.59
N ASP A 466 10.05 21.02 0.49
CA ASP A 466 11.36 21.68 0.42
C ASP A 466 12.23 21.02 -0.67
N PRO A 467 11.92 21.26 -1.96
CA PRO A 467 12.60 20.59 -3.07
C PRO A 467 14.10 20.91 -3.10
N HIS A 468 14.48 22.14 -2.77
CA HIS A 468 15.87 22.58 -2.84
C HIS A 468 16.77 21.83 -1.85
N ALA A 469 16.27 21.44 -0.68
CA ALA A 469 17.02 20.61 0.27
C ALA A 469 17.35 19.20 -0.26
N PHE A 470 16.72 18.77 -1.37
CA PHE A 470 16.93 17.46 -2.00
C PHE A 470 17.45 17.58 -3.44
N ASN A 471 18.16 18.66 -3.78
CA ASN A 471 18.71 18.91 -5.12
C ASN A 471 17.65 18.97 -6.24
N ILE A 472 16.40 19.24 -5.89
CA ILE A 472 15.34 19.52 -6.87
C ILE A 472 15.34 21.01 -7.16
N LYS A 473 15.44 21.35 -8.45
CA LYS A 473 15.46 22.74 -8.94
C LYS A 473 14.06 23.24 -9.28
N THR A 474 13.24 22.39 -9.88
CA THR A 474 11.87 22.74 -10.28
C THR A 474 10.94 21.56 -10.04
N VAL A 475 9.69 21.86 -9.71
CA VAL A 475 8.60 20.90 -9.53
C VAL A 475 7.46 21.28 -10.47
N SER A 476 6.80 20.28 -11.04
CA SER A 476 5.62 20.46 -11.89
C SER A 476 4.72 19.24 -11.80
N ASN A 477 3.51 19.32 -12.36
CA ASN A 477 2.74 18.10 -12.61
C ASN A 477 3.51 17.12 -13.48
N HIS A 478 3.28 15.82 -13.28
CA HIS A 478 3.86 14.80 -14.15
C HIS A 478 3.41 14.99 -15.60
N SER A 479 4.34 14.87 -16.55
CA SER A 479 4.09 15.18 -17.97
C SER A 479 2.93 14.40 -18.58
N SER A 480 2.75 13.14 -18.16
CA SER A 480 1.61 12.33 -18.61
C SER A 480 0.24 12.97 -18.36
N TYR A 481 0.06 13.84 -17.37
CA TYR A 481 -1.22 14.55 -17.18
C TYR A 481 -1.55 15.45 -18.38
N ALA A 482 -0.56 16.17 -18.93
CA ALA A 482 -0.76 17.04 -20.09
C ALA A 482 -1.00 16.27 -21.41
N GLU A 483 -0.71 14.97 -21.42
CA GLU A 483 -0.96 14.09 -22.57
C GLU A 483 -2.35 13.44 -22.50
N ILE A 484 -2.95 13.34 -21.31
CA ILE A 484 -4.21 12.61 -21.07
C ILE A 484 -5.37 13.50 -20.60
N LEU A 485 -5.11 14.78 -20.32
CA LEU A 485 -6.09 15.78 -19.92
C LEU A 485 -5.93 17.04 -20.79
N PRO A 486 -7.00 17.83 -21.00
CA PRO A 486 -6.91 19.15 -21.61
C PRO A 486 -5.93 20.07 -20.89
N SER A 487 -5.22 20.92 -21.65
CA SER A 487 -4.17 21.80 -21.12
C SER A 487 -4.65 22.76 -20.04
N HIS A 488 -5.86 23.33 -20.20
CA HIS A 488 -6.45 24.20 -19.20
C HIS A 488 -6.66 23.48 -17.86
N ILE A 489 -7.00 22.18 -17.88
CA ILE A 489 -7.13 21.35 -16.69
C ILE A 489 -5.74 21.01 -16.12
N SER A 490 -4.84 20.46 -16.93
CA SER A 490 -3.54 19.98 -16.44
C SER A 490 -2.66 21.08 -15.82
N ASN A 491 -2.93 22.34 -16.18
CA ASN A 491 -2.21 23.52 -15.69
C ASN A 491 -2.90 24.21 -14.51
N SER A 492 -4.16 23.88 -14.22
CA SER A 492 -5.00 24.62 -13.26
C SER A 492 -4.95 24.06 -11.82
N MET A 493 -4.46 22.83 -11.64
CA MET A 493 -4.34 22.22 -10.32
C MET A 493 -3.07 21.38 -10.17
N SER A 494 -2.65 21.15 -8.93
CA SER A 494 -1.58 20.19 -8.63
C SER A 494 -2.13 18.80 -8.39
N PHE A 495 -1.60 17.81 -9.10
CA PHE A 495 -1.98 16.40 -8.94
C PHE A 495 -1.07 15.64 -7.98
N MET A 496 -1.51 14.49 -7.47
CA MET A 496 -0.72 13.72 -6.49
C MET A 496 0.66 13.31 -6.99
N ILE A 497 0.79 12.96 -8.28
CA ILE A 497 2.08 12.61 -8.90
C ILE A 497 2.70 13.86 -9.54
N GLN A 498 3.87 14.24 -9.05
CA GLN A 498 4.63 15.38 -9.54
C GLN A 498 5.85 14.89 -10.35
N ALA A 499 6.25 15.68 -11.34
CA ALA A 499 7.56 15.62 -11.96
C ALA A 499 8.51 16.62 -11.30
N TYR A 500 9.79 16.42 -11.54
CA TYR A 500 10.83 17.32 -11.04
C TYR A 500 12.03 17.37 -11.99
N ARG A 501 12.75 18.50 -11.96
CA ARG A 501 14.09 18.63 -12.55
C ARG A 501 15.12 18.85 -11.45
N GLY A 502 16.36 18.46 -11.72
CA GLY A 502 17.44 18.48 -10.76
C GLY A 502 18.50 17.46 -11.17
N ASP A 503 18.87 16.61 -10.24
CA ASP A 503 19.89 15.56 -10.43
C ASP A 503 19.38 14.27 -11.10
N LEU A 504 18.14 14.22 -11.61
CA LEU A 504 17.52 13.00 -12.15
C LEU A 504 18.37 12.24 -13.17
N GLY A 505 19.09 12.94 -14.06
CA GLY A 505 19.99 12.33 -15.04
C GLY A 505 21.17 11.62 -14.38
N LEU A 506 21.80 12.26 -13.38
CA LEU A 506 22.83 11.68 -12.55
C LEU A 506 22.28 10.47 -11.78
N GLN A 507 21.12 10.62 -11.15
CA GLN A 507 20.47 9.55 -10.39
C GLN A 507 20.22 8.29 -11.25
N LYS A 508 19.72 8.46 -12.48
CA LYS A 508 19.56 7.35 -13.42
C LYS A 508 20.88 6.66 -13.75
N LYS A 509 22.00 7.41 -13.83
CA LYS A 509 23.32 6.86 -14.14
C LYS A 509 23.89 6.07 -12.95
N ILE A 510 23.98 6.69 -11.78
CA ILE A 510 24.70 6.12 -10.63
C ILE A 510 24.02 4.88 -10.05
N TRP A 511 22.70 4.74 -10.18
CA TRP A 511 21.94 3.60 -9.64
C TRP A 511 21.84 2.39 -10.58
N GLN A 512 22.34 2.45 -11.83
CA GLN A 512 22.31 1.30 -12.75
C GLN A 512 22.99 0.04 -12.20
N PRO A 513 24.16 0.12 -11.53
CA PRO A 513 24.81 -1.07 -10.96
C PRO A 513 23.93 -1.78 -9.93
N VAL A 514 23.24 -1.02 -9.06
CA VAL A 514 22.30 -1.58 -8.06
C VAL A 514 21.13 -2.27 -8.74
N LYS A 515 20.54 -1.65 -9.78
CA LYS A 515 19.46 -2.26 -10.57
C LYS A 515 19.89 -3.58 -11.23
N LYS A 516 21.11 -3.65 -11.78
CA LYS A 516 21.69 -4.89 -12.33
C LYS A 516 21.86 -5.95 -11.24
N LYS A 517 22.37 -5.57 -10.08
CA LYS A 517 22.61 -6.48 -8.94
C LYS A 517 21.33 -7.08 -8.37
N ILE A 518 20.26 -6.29 -8.23
CA ILE A 518 18.95 -6.79 -7.75
C ILE A 518 18.34 -7.80 -8.73
N ARG A 519 18.48 -7.56 -10.05
CA ARG A 519 18.02 -8.53 -11.06
C ARG A 519 18.80 -9.84 -10.99
N ALA A 520 20.11 -9.77 -10.81
CA ALA A 520 20.95 -10.95 -10.60
C ALA A 520 20.56 -11.70 -9.32
N TRP A 521 20.40 -10.98 -8.20
CA TRP A 521 19.92 -11.54 -6.93
C TRP A 521 18.59 -12.27 -7.09
N LYS A 522 17.61 -11.67 -7.77
CA LYS A 522 16.31 -12.32 -8.04
C LYS A 522 16.46 -13.63 -8.82
N LYS A 523 17.32 -13.66 -9.84
CA LYS A 523 17.57 -14.88 -10.63
C LYS A 523 18.22 -15.96 -9.77
N SER A 524 19.30 -15.63 -9.07
CA SER A 524 20.04 -16.58 -8.21
C SER A 524 19.19 -17.12 -7.07
N TYR A 525 18.40 -16.27 -6.41
CA TYR A 525 17.50 -16.69 -5.35
C TYR A 525 16.45 -17.69 -5.86
N ALA A 526 15.84 -17.41 -7.02
CA ALA A 526 14.85 -18.31 -7.63
C ALA A 526 15.46 -19.66 -8.04
N GLU A 527 16.69 -19.66 -8.55
CA GLU A 527 17.42 -20.87 -8.92
C GLU A 527 17.73 -21.75 -7.69
N LEU A 528 18.19 -21.14 -6.60
CA LEU A 528 18.49 -21.84 -5.34
C LEU A 528 17.23 -22.37 -4.62
N HIS A 529 16.05 -21.86 -4.96
CA HIS A 529 14.76 -22.27 -4.39
C HIS A 529 13.90 -23.13 -5.32
N ARG A 530 14.47 -23.65 -6.41
CA ARG A 530 13.70 -24.43 -7.40
C ARG A 530 13.32 -25.84 -6.92
N THR A 531 13.92 -26.34 -5.84
CA THR A 531 13.70 -27.70 -5.33
C THR A 531 12.48 -27.79 -4.38
N PRO A 532 11.75 -28.93 -4.35
CA PRO A 532 10.51 -29.08 -3.58
C PRO A 532 10.64 -28.92 -2.05
N LEU A 533 11.85 -29.05 -1.51
CA LEU A 533 12.18 -28.89 -0.09
C LEU A 533 13.21 -27.79 0.09
N SER A 534 12.89 -26.60 -0.43
CA SER A 534 13.84 -25.50 -0.40
C SER A 534 14.11 -25.04 1.04
N THR A 535 15.36 -25.26 1.46
CA THR A 535 15.89 -24.77 2.73
C THR A 535 16.55 -23.39 2.55
N PRO A 536 16.70 -22.59 3.63
CA PRO A 536 17.33 -21.28 3.53
C PRO A 536 18.72 -21.33 2.89
N ILE A 537 19.07 -20.29 2.12
CA ILE A 537 20.35 -20.22 1.40
C ILE A 537 21.53 -20.22 2.38
N LEU A 538 21.43 -19.45 3.47
CA LEU A 538 22.42 -19.41 4.53
C LEU A 538 21.76 -19.90 5.83
N SER A 539 22.16 -21.09 6.28
CA SER A 539 21.53 -21.76 7.41
C SER A 539 22.53 -22.25 8.44
N PHE A 540 22.07 -22.52 9.65
CA PHE A 540 22.88 -23.19 10.68
C PHE A 540 22.15 -24.36 11.34
N ARG A 541 22.93 -25.33 11.82
CA ARG A 541 22.52 -26.41 12.72
C ARG A 541 23.32 -26.32 14.00
N ASP A 542 22.62 -26.27 15.12
CA ASP A 542 23.22 -26.14 16.45
C ASP A 542 23.29 -27.49 17.15
N GLY A 543 24.51 -28.02 17.28
CA GLY A 543 24.82 -29.28 17.96
C GLY A 543 25.13 -29.10 19.46
N ARG A 544 24.78 -27.95 20.05
CA ARG A 544 25.10 -27.54 21.44
C ARG A 544 26.58 -27.27 21.69
N ASP A 545 27.46 -28.20 21.37
CA ASP A 545 28.91 -28.03 21.53
C ASP A 545 29.58 -27.41 20.30
N PHE A 546 28.93 -27.56 19.14
CA PHE A 546 29.37 -27.03 17.86
C PHE A 546 28.20 -26.46 17.04
N LEU A 547 28.52 -25.58 16.09
CA LEU A 547 27.59 -24.98 15.15
C LEU A 547 28.08 -25.25 13.74
N ILE A 548 27.23 -25.82 12.89
CA ILE A 548 27.51 -25.99 11.46
C ILE A 548 26.74 -24.91 10.72
N ILE A 549 27.45 -24.00 10.05
CA ILE A 549 26.86 -22.99 9.17
C ILE A 549 27.08 -23.46 7.74
N SER A 550 26.01 -23.52 6.93
CA SER A 550 26.05 -23.94 5.53
C SER A 550 25.47 -22.85 4.64
N GLN A 551 26.13 -22.61 3.51
CA GLN A 551 25.67 -21.67 2.49
C GLN A 551 25.58 -22.34 1.12
N LYS A 552 24.40 -22.31 0.51
CA LYS A 552 24.18 -22.75 -0.87
C LYS A 552 24.74 -21.74 -1.85
N ARG A 553 25.23 -22.23 -3.00
CA ARG A 553 25.81 -21.42 -4.07
C ARG A 553 25.29 -21.89 -5.42
N VAL A 554 25.10 -20.96 -6.34
CA VAL A 554 24.67 -21.28 -7.71
C VAL A 554 25.86 -21.90 -8.45
N GLY A 555 25.66 -23.10 -9.01
CA GLY A 555 26.68 -23.78 -9.83
C GLY A 555 27.98 -24.15 -9.08
N ALA A 556 27.95 -24.22 -7.74
CA ALA A 556 29.10 -24.56 -6.93
C ALA A 556 28.69 -25.36 -5.68
N GLU A 557 29.63 -26.13 -5.14
CA GLU A 557 29.43 -26.87 -3.89
C GLU A 557 29.09 -25.95 -2.71
N PRO A 558 28.20 -26.37 -1.79
CA PRO A 558 27.88 -25.60 -0.60
C PRO A 558 29.13 -25.35 0.26
N SER A 559 29.31 -24.12 0.73
CA SER A 559 30.36 -23.83 1.71
C SER A 559 29.88 -24.12 3.12
N THR A 560 30.71 -24.78 3.92
CA THR A 560 30.39 -25.14 5.30
C THR A 560 31.45 -24.61 6.26
N HIS A 561 31.00 -24.10 7.42
CA HIS A 561 31.86 -23.62 8.49
C HIS A 561 31.44 -24.28 9.80
N ARG A 562 32.42 -24.71 10.60
CA ARG A 562 32.19 -25.24 11.94
C ARG A 562 32.71 -24.23 12.97
N LEU A 563 31.85 -23.84 13.90
CA LEU A 563 32.22 -23.05 15.08
C LEU A 563 32.08 -23.94 16.33
N VAL A 564 33.01 -23.81 17.27
CA VAL A 564 33.03 -24.57 18.54
C VAL A 564 33.27 -23.64 19.71
N GLY A 565 32.86 -24.06 20.91
CA GLY A 565 33.08 -23.30 22.14
C GLY A 565 32.61 -21.85 22.02
N THR A 566 33.48 -20.89 22.35
CA THR A 566 33.07 -19.49 22.42
C THR A 566 32.80 -18.84 21.07
N SER A 567 33.42 -19.31 19.98
CA SER A 567 33.11 -18.80 18.63
C SER A 567 31.65 -19.06 18.25
N ARG A 568 31.11 -20.23 18.61
CA ARG A 568 29.68 -20.57 18.50
C ARG A 568 28.84 -19.65 19.38
N ALA A 569 29.22 -19.48 20.64
CA ALA A 569 28.45 -18.68 21.60
C ALA A 569 28.33 -17.21 21.16
N ILE A 570 29.41 -16.61 20.68
CA ILE A 570 29.41 -15.23 20.13
C ILE A 570 28.51 -15.15 18.89
N TYR A 571 28.63 -16.10 17.96
CA TYR A 571 27.81 -16.10 16.74
C TYR A 571 26.31 -16.19 17.05
N LEU A 572 25.92 -17.04 18.01
CA LEU A 572 24.53 -17.19 18.45
C LEU A 572 24.04 -15.96 19.24
N PHE A 573 24.89 -15.33 20.04
CA PHE A 573 24.55 -14.09 20.76
C PHE A 573 24.23 -12.93 19.81
N CYS A 574 24.92 -12.90 18.65
CA CYS A 574 24.71 -11.95 17.58
C CYS A 574 23.53 -12.31 16.64
N ARG A 575 22.67 -13.26 17.00
CA ARG A 575 21.40 -13.51 16.27
C ARG A 575 20.47 -12.30 16.26
N ARG A 576 20.64 -11.36 17.19
CA ARG A 576 20.14 -10.00 17.05
C ARG A 576 21.33 -9.06 16.99
N HIS A 577 21.18 -7.90 16.36
CA HIS A 577 22.33 -7.01 16.20
C HIS A 577 22.86 -6.52 17.57
N ARG A 578 24.14 -6.71 17.86
CA ARG A 578 24.79 -6.34 19.14
C ARG A 578 25.94 -5.38 18.91
N SER A 579 26.08 -4.36 19.76
CA SER A 579 27.28 -3.53 19.76
C SER A 579 28.49 -4.31 20.28
N LEU A 580 29.70 -3.98 19.81
CA LEU A 580 30.95 -4.58 20.29
C LEU A 580 31.05 -4.54 21.82
N LYS A 581 30.76 -3.39 22.42
CA LYS A 581 30.69 -3.23 23.89
C LYS A 581 29.82 -4.29 24.59
N ARG A 582 28.67 -4.63 23.99
CA ARG A 582 27.75 -5.62 24.55
C ARG A 582 28.21 -7.05 24.32
N ILE A 583 28.96 -7.29 23.25
CA ILE A 583 29.61 -8.59 22.99
C ILE A 583 30.71 -8.79 24.03
N LEU A 584 31.64 -7.84 24.18
CA LEU A 584 32.72 -7.91 25.16
C LEU A 584 32.19 -8.11 26.60
N ALA A 585 31.15 -7.37 26.99
CA ALA A 585 30.53 -7.52 28.31
C ALA A 585 29.87 -8.89 28.54
N ASN A 586 29.43 -9.58 27.48
CA ASN A 586 28.81 -10.91 27.59
C ASN A 586 29.86 -12.04 27.56
N PHE A 587 31.10 -11.74 27.19
CA PHE A 587 32.20 -12.71 27.09
C PHE A 587 33.47 -12.12 27.75
N PRO A 588 33.43 -11.78 29.06
CA PRO A 588 34.52 -11.09 29.74
C PRO A 588 35.80 -11.94 29.82
N GLU A 589 35.66 -13.27 29.81
CA GLU A 589 36.76 -14.23 29.84
C GLU A 589 37.62 -14.24 28.56
N ILE A 590 37.20 -13.52 27.52
CA ILE A 590 37.93 -13.45 26.25
C ILE A 590 38.38 -12.03 26.00
N ALA A 591 39.69 -11.88 25.87
CA ALA A 591 40.31 -10.63 25.50
C ALA A 591 39.79 -10.11 24.13
N GLN A 592 39.65 -8.78 24.03
CA GLN A 592 39.10 -8.11 22.86
C GLN A 592 39.89 -8.42 21.58
N ASP A 593 41.20 -8.60 21.69
CA ASP A 593 42.13 -8.96 20.61
C ASP A 593 41.84 -10.33 20.00
N ARG A 594 41.06 -11.20 20.66
CA ARG A 594 40.55 -12.46 20.09
C ARG A 594 39.16 -12.33 19.50
N ILE A 595 38.29 -11.52 20.11
CA ILE A 595 36.89 -11.34 19.65
C ILE A 595 36.85 -10.55 18.34
N VAL A 596 37.59 -9.45 18.24
CA VAL A 596 37.54 -8.57 17.06
C VAL A 596 37.99 -9.29 15.79
N PRO A 597 39.12 -10.03 15.74
CA PRO A 597 39.51 -10.78 14.55
C PRO A 597 38.51 -11.87 14.17
N PHE A 598 37.88 -12.54 15.15
CA PHE A 598 36.81 -13.51 14.88
C PHE A 598 35.62 -12.85 14.18
N LEU A 599 35.15 -11.71 14.71
CA LEU A 599 34.04 -10.96 14.11
C LEU A 599 34.39 -10.49 12.69
N SER A 600 35.58 -9.94 12.48
CA SER A 600 36.07 -9.53 11.15
C SER A 600 36.10 -10.70 10.18
N MET A 601 36.67 -11.85 10.59
CA MET A 601 36.68 -13.06 9.76
C MET A 601 35.26 -13.52 9.38
N MET A 602 34.28 -13.43 10.29
CA MET A 602 32.90 -13.80 9.97
C MET A 602 32.23 -12.81 9.00
N VAL A 603 32.57 -11.52 9.08
CA VAL A 603 32.14 -10.49 8.13
C VAL A 603 32.76 -10.72 6.75
N ASP A 604 34.07 -11.01 6.71
CA ASP A 604 34.79 -11.36 5.49
C ASP A 604 34.27 -12.64 4.84
N LYS A 605 33.71 -13.56 5.61
CA LYS A 605 33.04 -14.76 5.09
C LYS A 605 31.57 -14.52 4.72
N ARG A 606 31.05 -13.30 4.91
CA ARG A 606 29.65 -12.91 4.69
C ARG A 606 28.67 -13.75 5.53
N LEU A 607 29.14 -14.22 6.69
CA LEU A 607 28.35 -14.95 7.69
C LEU A 607 27.81 -14.02 8.78
N MET A 608 28.42 -12.84 8.92
CA MET A 608 27.98 -11.75 9.76
C MET A 608 27.96 -10.44 8.97
N PHE A 609 27.09 -9.52 9.36
CA PHE A 609 27.08 -8.14 8.90
C PHE A 609 27.55 -7.22 10.02
N GLU A 610 28.35 -6.22 9.67
CA GLU A 610 28.82 -5.19 10.58
C GLU A 610 28.33 -3.81 10.11
N GLU A 611 27.89 -3.00 11.07
CA GLU A 611 27.57 -1.60 10.85
C GLU A 611 27.81 -0.79 12.12
N ASN A 612 28.72 0.19 12.05
CA ASN A 612 29.02 1.13 13.13
C ASN A 612 29.32 0.45 14.48
N GLY A 613 30.17 -0.57 14.47
CA GLY A 613 30.56 -1.36 15.64
C GLY A 613 29.45 -2.28 16.15
N ARG A 614 28.42 -2.56 15.33
CA ARG A 614 27.34 -3.52 15.65
C ARG A 614 27.42 -4.70 14.71
N TYR A 615 27.23 -5.90 15.24
CA TYR A 615 27.38 -7.15 14.53
C TYR A 615 26.08 -7.95 14.55
N LEU A 616 25.73 -8.54 13.40
CA LEU A 616 24.55 -9.37 13.19
C LEU A 616 24.96 -10.67 12.48
N SER A 617 24.67 -11.82 13.08
CA SER A 617 24.81 -13.10 12.38
C SER A 617 23.71 -13.28 11.34
N LEU A 618 24.03 -13.81 10.18
CA LEU A 618 23.11 -13.83 9.02
C LEU A 618 22.44 -15.18 8.80
N ALA A 619 23.03 -16.28 9.28
CA ALA A 619 22.45 -17.61 9.12
C ALA A 619 21.17 -17.77 9.93
N VAL A 620 20.17 -18.43 9.34
CA VAL A 620 18.91 -18.82 10.00
C VAL A 620 18.94 -20.29 10.40
N PRO A 621 18.24 -20.72 11.46
CA PRO A 621 18.21 -22.14 11.83
C PRO A 621 17.60 -22.99 10.70
N LEU A 622 18.25 -24.10 10.38
CA LEU A 622 17.71 -25.09 9.46
C LEU A 622 16.57 -25.84 10.16
N ARG A 623 15.31 -25.56 9.79
CA ARG A 623 14.14 -26.33 10.22
C ARG A 623 13.68 -27.21 9.06
N TRP A 624 13.56 -28.51 9.28
CA TRP A 624 12.95 -29.40 8.29
C TRP A 624 11.44 -29.20 8.29
N ALA A 625 10.85 -29.21 7.09
CA ALA A 625 9.43 -28.92 6.83
C ALA A 625 8.43 -29.85 7.58
N GLY A 626 8.90 -30.89 8.27
CA GLY A 626 8.09 -31.76 9.12
C GLY A 626 7.85 -31.26 10.56
N ASN A 627 8.60 -30.26 11.04
CA ASN A 627 8.50 -29.81 12.45
C ASN A 627 7.60 -28.58 12.68
N SER A 628 6.99 -28.03 11.64
CA SER A 628 5.96 -26.98 11.78
C SER A 628 4.55 -27.55 12.00
N GLY A 629 4.38 -28.88 11.93
CA GLY A 629 3.11 -29.59 12.19
C GLY A 629 2.93 -30.07 13.62
N PHE A 630 4.00 -30.14 14.43
CA PHE A 630 3.84 -30.32 15.87
C PHE A 630 3.46 -28.99 16.50
N SER A 631 2.18 -28.70 16.44
CA SER A 631 1.55 -27.77 17.36
C SER A 631 1.96 -28.13 18.79
N SER A 632 2.05 -27.14 19.65
CA SER A 632 2.17 -27.31 21.10
C SER A 632 0.99 -28.07 21.75
N ARG A 633 0.15 -28.79 20.98
CA ARG A 633 -0.99 -29.59 21.47
C ARG A 633 -0.57 -30.88 22.19
N ASP A 634 0.63 -31.41 21.95
CA ASP A 634 1.04 -32.73 22.50
C ASP A 634 1.96 -32.69 23.74
N ARG A 635 2.20 -31.53 24.36
CA ARG A 635 3.04 -31.45 25.59
C ARG A 635 2.27 -31.18 26.89
N ALA A 636 0.94 -31.24 26.85
CA ALA A 636 0.10 -31.06 28.04
C ALA A 636 -0.53 -32.36 28.57
N ASN A 637 -0.27 -33.51 27.93
CA ASN A 637 -0.65 -34.84 28.43
C ASN A 637 0.52 -35.82 28.26
N THR A 638 1.50 -35.74 29.16
CA THR A 638 2.33 -36.88 29.62
C THR A 638 3.10 -36.49 30.86
#